data_AF-A0A2Z7A162-F1
#
_entry.id   AF-A0A2Z7A162-F1
#
_cell.length_a   1.000
_cell.length_b   1.000
_cell.length_c   1.000
_cell.angle_alpha   90.00
_cell.angle_beta   90.00
_cell.angle_gamma   90.00
#
_symmetry.space_group_name_H-M   'P 1'
#
loop_
_entity.id
_entity.type
_entity.pdbx_description
1 polymer ?
#
loop_
_entity_poly.entity_id
_entity_poly.type
_entity_poly.pdbx_seq_one_letter_code
_entity_poly.pdbx_strand_id
1 'polypeptide(L)'
;MPAAPTHRRSLALGLLLGCLPALAGAEQIAPPRAPVATAAADGLSRSDIAWLRRDGFGLDSATLARYRRLGRTRFLDEQLAGRDDALPPQVAAQIQALPVVNTPLPVLWADFQARGKQLKDTPAGPAKDAARKAFQQYRRDLYRQAAQAELLHAVYGGDQLKEQMVWFWLNHFSVYADKGPVRVFAADYEERVIRPRALGKFRDLVMATLQSPAMLVFLDNVHNVRGKTNENYARELMELHTLGVGSGYTQADVQQLMRILTGAGLVPPKLALRGGRRGRGRPGFVRDGLFQFNPDRHDSGDKNFLGQTIRGSGYAEIEQAVDLIVRQPACAHFISQQLAEYFIADRPPPALVDAMARTFQRSDGDIAAVLRTMLLSKDAAAAGGRKFKDPMRFLVSAMRLAYDGRPVPNTEPLANWLRQMGEPLYGRITPDGWPLDSASWTGSGQMSKRFDFARVIGSGRNRLLAGDGAQVAGDPPPGAPDIRGSAPYRDAIAPTLSGATRAALAKAKNAFVPKATTAEVSVMNRREFLLAAAGAAAASTLSFSGRLFAAPAGSPRFLLVFLRGGYDCNNLLVPCGSDFYYESRPTLAIAKPEPGNPDSAVALDANWGLNPVVRDSLYPLWQKKQLAFVPFAGTNDLSRSHFETQDHIERGEPLGHETSYRSGFLARLSGLLNGAPAIAFTNDLPLSFQGAGRDIPNISLKGDPRAHFNERQAAILSGMYKGTPLAQATADGLALPKTVSADLRHEMVAASRGAPSAHNFAAETQRIATLMRDQYRLGFVDVGGWDTHVDQGSTRGGLANNLKNLGEGLAAYADALGDAWNDTTVVVLSEFGRTFRENGDKGTDHGHGTVHWVLGGQVAGGRLAGAQLAVNQQNLLQNRDYPVLNDYRDVLGGLFARLWGLNRSQLQTKYLLRLFERHDVALDADEDGWLTTDGDFPTVRAQWHEGAAGAPGHLDIDVVLSEERCIEESFAGHGAGADGCAAALRAFEQSALHALLAACWYVTDERKLTITAWEIGVRTWDVFAAPFTLHGADITELEMLEQVPAAIESALQREALTPELHWLRLVYRKTADGEARCEVLLDNEPWAAGTLALTALAWPQDGDYSAHGFVVLDVRDY
;
A
#
# COMPACT_ATOMS: atom_id res chain seq x y z
N MET A 1 17.51 -5.89 -91.01
CA MET A 1 18.01 -6.45 -92.28
C MET A 1 18.68 -7.79 -92.00
N PRO A 2 18.42 -8.81 -92.81
CA PRO A 2 17.49 -9.85 -92.33
C PRO A 2 17.91 -11.28 -92.72
N ALA A 3 17.31 -12.28 -92.07
CA ALA A 3 16.88 -13.48 -92.77
C ALA A 3 15.68 -14.08 -92.04
N ALA A 4 14.52 -13.91 -92.67
CA ALA A 4 13.22 -14.44 -92.33
C ALA A 4 13.10 -15.88 -92.89
N PRO A 5 11.91 -16.48 -93.08
CA PRO A 5 10.61 -16.39 -92.38
C PRO A 5 10.11 -17.83 -92.08
N THR A 6 8.95 -18.12 -91.49
CA THR A 6 7.61 -18.19 -92.14
C THR A 6 6.74 -19.05 -91.19
N HIS A 7 5.62 -18.52 -90.67
CA HIS A 7 4.23 -18.76 -91.14
C HIS A 7 3.58 -20.04 -90.56
N ARG A 8 2.30 -20.10 -90.19
CA ARG A 8 1.11 -19.26 -90.45
C ARG A 8 -0.07 -19.78 -89.60
N ARG A 9 -0.93 -18.84 -89.15
CA ARG A 9 -2.43 -18.78 -89.21
C ARG A 9 -3.25 -19.91 -88.54
N SER A 10 -4.33 -19.65 -87.80
CA SER A 10 -5.51 -18.83 -88.13
C SER A 10 -6.44 -18.58 -86.91
N LEU A 11 -7.13 -17.41 -86.86
CA LEU A 11 -8.49 -17.03 -86.38
C LEU A 11 -9.10 -17.70 -85.09
N ALA A 12 -9.89 -17.08 -84.20
CA ALA A 12 -10.77 -15.89 -84.23
C ALA A 12 -10.99 -15.25 -82.82
N LEU A 13 -11.62 -14.07 -82.76
CA LEU A 13 -11.53 -12.99 -81.76
C LEU A 13 -12.85 -12.65 -81.03
N GLY A 14 -12.75 -12.23 -79.76
CA GLY A 14 -13.68 -11.34 -79.02
C GLY A 14 -14.02 -11.86 -77.61
N LEU A 15 -13.87 -11.16 -76.47
CA LEU A 15 -13.57 -9.75 -76.14
C LEU A 15 -13.04 -9.67 -74.67
N LEU A 16 -12.29 -8.59 -74.39
CA LEU A 16 -12.06 -7.88 -73.09
C LEU A 16 -11.22 -8.61 -72.01
N LEU A 17 -9.89 -8.38 -72.00
CA LEU A 17 -9.12 -7.45 -71.13
C LEU A 17 -9.07 -7.91 -69.66
N GLY A 18 -7.96 -8.43 -69.11
CA GLY A 18 -6.53 -8.13 -69.31
C GLY A 18 -6.00 -7.53 -68.00
N CYS A 19 -4.88 -7.92 -67.38
CA CYS A 19 -3.71 -8.65 -67.85
C CYS A 19 -2.97 -9.39 -66.71
N LEU A 20 -2.88 -10.72 -66.87
CA LEU A 20 -1.73 -11.64 -66.83
C LEU A 20 -0.59 -11.55 -65.77
N PRO A 21 -0.24 -12.72 -65.19
CA PRO A 21 1.10 -13.08 -64.74
C PRO A 21 1.80 -14.15 -65.63
N ALA A 22 3.14 -14.11 -65.60
CA ALA A 22 4.11 -15.22 -65.60
C ALA A 22 4.17 -16.23 -66.78
N LEU A 23 5.36 -16.53 -67.33
CA LEU A 23 6.25 -17.68 -67.04
C LEU A 23 7.15 -17.81 -68.32
N ALA A 24 8.30 -18.47 -68.45
CA ALA A 24 9.32 -19.09 -67.61
C ALA A 24 10.46 -19.49 -68.59
N GLY A 25 11.69 -19.68 -68.11
CA GLY A 25 12.77 -20.30 -68.89
C GLY A 25 14.09 -20.35 -68.12
N ALA A 26 14.41 -21.54 -67.60
CA ALA A 26 15.73 -21.96 -67.10
C ALA A 26 16.68 -22.21 -68.30
N GLU A 27 18.00 -22.02 -68.24
CA GLU A 27 18.98 -22.69 -67.37
C GLU A 27 20.28 -21.87 -67.15
N GLN A 28 20.80 -21.99 -65.91
CA GLN A 28 22.21 -22.17 -65.48
C GLN A 28 23.32 -21.18 -65.91
N ILE A 29 24.21 -20.63 -65.07
CA ILE A 29 24.47 -20.56 -63.61
C ILE A 29 25.21 -19.23 -63.39
N ALA A 30 24.74 -18.39 -62.47
CA ALA A 30 25.50 -17.29 -61.89
C ALA A 30 25.17 -17.21 -60.37
N PRO A 31 26.15 -16.95 -59.49
CA PRO A 31 25.97 -17.03 -58.04
C PRO A 31 24.92 -16.00 -57.56
N PRO A 32 24.16 -16.31 -56.50
CA PRO A 32 23.05 -15.48 -56.08
C PRO A 32 23.55 -14.09 -55.66
N ARG A 33 23.11 -13.06 -56.40
CA ARG A 33 23.07 -11.70 -55.85
C ARG A 33 22.16 -11.77 -54.62
N ALA A 34 22.77 -11.60 -53.45
CA ALA A 34 22.04 -11.39 -52.21
C ALA A 34 20.96 -10.33 -52.46
N PRO A 35 19.72 -10.53 -51.98
CA PRO A 35 18.81 -9.41 -51.88
C PRO A 35 19.52 -8.38 -51.01
N VAL A 36 19.81 -7.22 -51.60
CA VAL A 36 20.17 -6.03 -50.85
C VAL A 36 18.98 -5.83 -49.92
N ALA A 37 19.13 -6.28 -48.67
CA ALA A 37 18.26 -5.91 -47.59
C ALA A 37 18.33 -4.38 -47.55
N THR A 38 17.28 -3.75 -48.09
CA THR A 38 16.97 -2.37 -47.80
C THR A 38 16.83 -2.30 -46.29
N ALA A 39 17.90 -1.88 -45.63
CA ALA A 39 17.90 -1.56 -44.22
C ALA A 39 16.75 -0.57 -44.01
N ALA A 40 15.71 -1.02 -43.30
CA ALA A 40 14.55 -0.20 -43.00
C ALA A 40 15.02 1.03 -42.21
N ALA A 41 14.93 2.18 -42.86
CA ALA A 41 15.17 3.50 -42.31
C ALA A 41 13.86 4.08 -41.73
N ASP A 42 13.09 3.28 -40.98
CA ASP A 42 11.86 3.71 -40.33
C ASP A 42 12.05 3.82 -38.81
N GLY A 43 11.60 4.94 -38.23
CA GLY A 43 11.73 5.26 -36.81
C GLY A 43 11.02 4.27 -35.87
N LEU A 44 11.33 4.35 -34.57
CA LEU A 44 10.69 3.51 -33.53
C LEU A 44 9.19 3.77 -33.48
N SER A 45 8.38 2.72 -33.55
CA SER A 45 6.93 2.85 -33.38
C SER A 45 6.58 3.18 -31.93
N ARG A 46 5.37 3.70 -31.68
CA ARG A 46 4.86 3.89 -30.31
C ARG A 46 4.84 2.59 -29.50
N SER A 47 4.58 1.47 -30.16
CA SER A 47 4.63 0.14 -29.55
C SER A 47 6.04 -0.23 -29.12
N ASP A 48 7.05 0.03 -29.96
CA ASP A 48 8.46 -0.21 -29.61
C ASP A 48 8.89 0.60 -28.39
N ILE A 49 8.50 1.88 -28.34
CA ILE A 49 8.83 2.76 -27.23
C ILE A 49 8.14 2.31 -25.93
N ALA A 50 6.86 1.97 -26.00
CA ALA A 50 6.12 1.48 -24.84
C ALA A 50 6.71 0.18 -24.29
N TRP A 51 7.17 -0.71 -25.18
CA TRP A 51 7.84 -1.95 -24.82
C TRP A 51 9.22 -1.69 -24.18
N LEU A 52 10.06 -0.87 -24.82
CA LEU A 52 11.38 -0.49 -24.33
C LEU A 52 11.36 0.22 -22.97
N ARG A 53 10.29 0.97 -22.67
CA ARG A 53 10.11 1.62 -21.36
C ARG A 53 9.73 0.65 -20.23
N ARG A 54 9.45 -0.61 -20.56
CA ARG A 54 9.12 -1.69 -19.61
C ARG A 54 10.28 -2.65 -19.40
N ASP A 55 11.10 -2.87 -20.43
CA ASP A 55 12.24 -3.79 -20.47
C ASP A 55 13.49 -3.28 -19.71
N GLY A 56 13.30 -2.42 -18.70
CA GLY A 56 14.35 -1.75 -17.96
C GLY A 56 13.89 -0.44 -17.33
N PHE A 57 14.76 0.20 -16.53
CA PHE A 57 14.40 1.44 -15.84
C PHE A 57 14.02 2.59 -16.80
N GLY A 58 14.72 2.73 -17.92
CA GLY A 58 14.45 3.78 -18.90
C GLY A 58 15.47 3.82 -20.04
N LEU A 59 15.27 4.78 -20.94
CA LEU A 59 16.00 4.88 -22.20
C LEU A 59 17.16 5.87 -22.12
N ASP A 60 18.29 5.46 -22.66
CA ASP A 60 19.43 6.30 -23.00
C ASP A 60 19.83 6.05 -24.47
N SER A 61 20.80 6.80 -24.98
CA SER A 61 21.26 6.73 -26.36
C SER A 61 21.84 5.35 -26.69
N ALA A 62 22.55 4.71 -25.74
CA ALA A 62 23.14 3.39 -25.92
C ALA A 62 22.07 2.31 -26.10
N THR A 63 21.02 2.34 -25.28
CA THR A 63 19.86 1.43 -25.35
C THR A 63 19.17 1.55 -26.70
N LEU A 64 18.87 2.77 -27.15
CA LEU A 64 18.22 2.99 -28.43
C LEU A 64 19.08 2.53 -29.62
N ALA A 65 20.39 2.79 -29.58
CA ALA A 65 21.31 2.33 -30.62
C ALA A 65 21.38 0.80 -30.67
N ARG A 66 21.45 0.13 -29.52
CA ARG A 66 21.47 -1.33 -29.41
C ARG A 66 20.16 -1.95 -29.89
N TYR A 67 19.02 -1.38 -29.52
CA TYR A 67 17.70 -1.84 -30.00
C TYR A 67 17.57 -1.72 -31.52
N ARG A 68 17.98 -0.58 -32.11
CA ARG A 68 17.95 -0.38 -33.57
C ARG A 68 18.80 -1.41 -34.31
N ARG A 69 19.96 -1.77 -33.75
CA ARG A 69 20.87 -2.75 -34.35
C ARG A 69 20.31 -4.17 -34.29
N LEU A 70 19.69 -4.56 -33.17
CA LEU A 70 19.30 -5.94 -32.90
C LEU A 70 17.85 -6.24 -33.32
N GLY A 71 16.96 -5.26 -33.21
CA GLY A 71 15.51 -5.45 -33.24
C GLY A 71 14.99 -6.06 -31.93
N ARG A 72 13.67 -6.02 -31.74
CA ARG A 72 12.99 -6.37 -30.48
C ARG A 72 13.37 -7.75 -29.93
N THR A 73 13.21 -8.80 -30.72
CA THR A 73 13.40 -10.18 -30.25
C THR A 73 14.83 -10.44 -29.80
N ARG A 74 15.82 -10.07 -30.60
CA ARG A 74 17.24 -10.25 -30.25
C ARG A 74 17.68 -9.37 -29.09
N PHE A 75 17.11 -8.16 -28.98
CA PHE A 75 17.35 -7.29 -27.83
C PHE A 75 16.84 -7.95 -26.54
N LEU A 76 15.60 -8.47 -26.55
CA LEU A 76 15.03 -9.19 -25.42
C LEU A 76 15.83 -10.45 -25.07
N ASP A 77 16.21 -11.26 -26.06
CA ASP A 77 17.00 -12.48 -25.82
C ASP A 77 18.38 -12.14 -25.20
N GLU A 78 18.96 -10.98 -25.51
CA GLU A 78 20.20 -10.50 -24.91
C GLU A 78 19.99 -10.02 -23.45
N GLN A 79 18.92 -9.28 -23.16
CA GLN A 79 18.56 -8.88 -21.79
C GLN A 79 18.23 -10.08 -20.90
N LEU A 80 17.47 -11.05 -21.41
CA LEU A 80 17.09 -12.25 -20.65
C LEU A 80 18.27 -13.19 -20.40
N ALA A 81 19.34 -13.10 -21.20
CA ALA A 81 20.54 -13.89 -20.96
C ALA A 81 21.29 -13.45 -19.69
N GLY A 82 21.14 -12.20 -19.24
CA GLY A 82 21.67 -11.72 -17.95
C GLY A 82 23.20 -11.65 -17.87
N ARG A 83 23.90 -11.65 -19.01
CA ARG A 83 25.36 -11.85 -19.11
C ARG A 83 26.18 -10.56 -19.13
N ASP A 84 25.53 -9.40 -19.28
CA ASP A 84 26.20 -8.13 -19.51
C ASP A 84 26.25 -7.30 -18.22
N ASP A 85 27.25 -7.59 -17.38
CA ASP A 85 27.58 -6.83 -16.17
C ASP A 85 28.55 -5.67 -16.45
N ALA A 86 28.67 -5.24 -17.72
CA ALA A 86 29.59 -4.17 -18.08
C ALA A 86 29.12 -2.83 -17.51
N LEU A 87 30.07 -2.09 -16.95
CA LEU A 87 29.90 -0.72 -16.48
C LEU A 87 30.87 0.21 -17.21
N PRO A 88 30.53 1.50 -17.38
CA PRO A 88 31.50 2.49 -17.82
C PRO A 88 32.76 2.45 -16.93
N PRO A 89 33.98 2.51 -17.48
CA PRO A 89 35.21 2.32 -16.68
C PRO A 89 35.32 3.24 -15.47
N GLN A 90 34.86 4.49 -15.59
CA GLN A 90 34.83 5.44 -14.47
C GLN A 90 33.85 5.02 -13.36
N VAL A 91 32.71 4.43 -13.73
CA VAL A 91 31.70 3.93 -12.77
C VAL A 91 32.22 2.66 -12.09
N ALA A 92 32.78 1.72 -12.88
CA ALA A 92 33.40 0.52 -12.34
C ALA A 92 34.51 0.86 -11.31
N ALA A 93 35.36 1.84 -11.63
CA ALA A 93 36.40 2.32 -10.71
C ALA A 93 35.83 2.94 -9.42
N GLN A 94 34.70 3.66 -9.49
CA GLN A 94 34.04 4.19 -8.30
C GLN A 94 33.53 3.07 -7.38
N ILE A 95 32.87 2.06 -7.93
CA ILE A 95 32.35 0.92 -7.15
C ILE A 95 33.51 0.10 -6.55
N GLN A 96 34.57 -0.13 -7.32
CA GLN A 96 35.80 -0.80 -6.86
C GLN A 96 36.56 0.01 -5.80
N ALA A 97 36.30 1.31 -5.65
CA ALA A 97 36.87 2.12 -4.59
C ALA A 97 36.10 2.01 -3.26
N LEU A 98 34.89 1.44 -3.24
CA LEU A 98 34.05 1.36 -2.05
C LEU A 98 34.53 0.26 -1.10
N PRO A 99 34.90 0.58 0.16
CA PRO A 99 35.29 -0.43 1.15
C PRO A 99 34.25 -1.53 1.38
N VAL A 100 32.94 -1.20 1.40
CA VAL A 100 31.88 -2.20 1.63
C VAL A 100 31.78 -3.27 0.54
N VAL A 101 32.19 -2.97 -0.69
CA VAL A 101 32.16 -3.92 -1.81
C VAL A 101 33.42 -4.80 -1.82
N ASN A 102 34.58 -4.18 -1.58
CA ASN A 102 35.89 -4.81 -1.81
C ASN A 102 36.53 -5.40 -0.55
N THR A 103 36.01 -5.08 0.64
CA THR A 103 36.47 -5.70 1.89
C THR A 103 35.74 -7.02 2.12
N PRO A 104 36.43 -8.14 2.40
CA PRO A 104 35.76 -9.39 2.72
C PRO A 104 34.78 -9.24 3.88
N LEU A 105 33.56 -9.76 3.74
CA LEU A 105 32.49 -9.59 4.72
C LEU A 105 32.88 -9.94 6.17
N PRO A 106 33.63 -11.04 6.44
CA PRO A 106 34.10 -11.32 7.80
C PRO A 106 35.02 -10.24 8.39
N VAL A 107 35.78 -9.53 7.56
CA VAL A 107 36.65 -8.41 8.00
C VAL A 107 35.79 -7.21 8.37
N LEU A 108 34.82 -6.82 7.52
CA LEU A 108 33.87 -5.74 7.83
C LEU A 108 33.11 -6.02 9.13
N TRP A 109 32.65 -7.26 9.30
CA TRP A 109 31.95 -7.67 10.51
C TRP A 109 32.85 -7.62 11.76
N ALA A 110 34.11 -8.05 11.64
CA ALA A 110 35.09 -7.92 12.72
C ALA A 110 35.34 -6.46 13.12
N ASP A 111 35.51 -5.56 12.14
CA ASP A 111 35.76 -4.13 12.39
C ASP A 111 34.56 -3.47 13.07
N PHE A 112 33.35 -3.77 12.60
CA PHE A 112 32.11 -3.29 13.24
C PHE A 112 32.02 -3.73 14.71
N GLN A 113 32.27 -5.02 15.00
CA GLN A 113 32.27 -5.54 16.36
C GLN A 113 33.37 -4.90 17.23
N ALA A 114 34.56 -4.70 16.68
CA ALA A 114 35.68 -4.08 17.40
C ALA A 114 35.37 -2.63 17.78
N ARG A 115 34.82 -1.83 16.86
CA ARG A 115 34.40 -0.45 17.12
C ARG A 115 33.25 -0.35 18.12
N GLY A 116 32.26 -1.22 17.99
CA GLY A 116 31.15 -1.30 18.96
C GLY A 116 31.64 -1.65 20.36
N LYS A 117 32.56 -2.62 20.46
CA LYS A 117 33.21 -2.97 21.73
C LYS A 117 34.03 -1.80 22.29
N GLN A 118 34.83 -1.12 21.47
CA GLN A 118 35.60 0.05 21.89
C GLN A 118 34.69 1.14 22.48
N LEU A 119 33.55 1.42 21.84
CA LEU A 119 32.56 2.38 22.36
C LEU A 119 31.99 1.94 23.72
N LYS A 120 31.67 0.65 23.87
CA LYS A 120 31.16 0.07 25.12
C LYS A 120 32.20 0.19 26.26
N ASP A 121 33.45 -0.14 25.96
CA ASP A 121 34.56 -0.17 26.92
C ASP A 121 35.10 1.23 27.26
N THR A 122 34.72 2.27 26.50
CA THR A 122 35.14 3.66 26.76
C THR A 122 34.38 4.24 27.98
N PRO A 123 35.09 4.77 29.00
CA PRO A 123 34.48 5.43 30.16
C PRO A 123 33.65 6.67 29.79
N ALA A 124 32.66 7.03 30.60
CA ALA A 124 31.83 8.21 30.35
C ALA A 124 32.64 9.51 30.30
N GLY A 125 32.28 10.42 29.39
CA GLY A 125 32.95 11.71 29.17
C GLY A 125 33.22 12.01 27.69
N PRO A 126 33.99 13.07 27.39
CA PRO A 126 34.23 13.55 26.01
C PRO A 126 34.79 12.48 25.06
N ALA A 127 35.60 11.55 25.58
CA ALA A 127 36.14 10.43 24.80
C ALA A 127 35.05 9.47 24.32
N LYS A 128 34.03 9.20 25.14
CA LYS A 128 32.89 8.35 24.75
C LYS A 128 32.01 9.02 23.72
N ASP A 129 31.82 10.33 23.82
CA ASP A 129 31.07 11.09 22.81
C ASP A 129 31.81 11.14 21.47
N ALA A 130 33.13 11.31 21.49
CA ALA A 130 33.97 11.20 20.29
C ALA A 130 33.90 9.80 19.67
N ALA A 131 34.02 8.74 20.48
CA ALA A 131 33.88 7.35 20.02
C ALA A 131 32.47 7.07 19.46
N ARG A 132 31.41 7.60 20.10
CA ARG A 132 30.02 7.48 19.64
C ARG A 132 29.85 8.16 18.30
N LYS A 133 30.35 9.38 18.14
CA LYS A 133 30.30 10.13 16.88
C LYS A 133 31.07 9.41 15.77
N ALA A 134 32.26 8.87 16.06
CA ALA A 134 33.05 8.10 15.11
C ALA A 134 32.34 6.80 14.68
N PHE A 135 31.73 6.08 15.62
CA PHE A 135 30.97 4.87 15.31
C PHE A 135 29.69 5.18 14.51
N GLN A 136 28.98 6.25 14.85
CA GLN A 136 27.84 6.75 14.07
C GLN A 136 28.25 7.19 12.66
N GLN A 137 29.40 7.86 12.51
CA GLN A 137 29.96 8.22 11.21
C GLN A 137 30.24 6.97 10.36
N TYR A 138 30.97 6.00 10.91
CA TYR A 138 31.27 4.73 10.25
C TYR A 138 29.98 4.00 9.83
N ARG A 139 29.00 3.93 10.74
CA ARG A 139 27.66 3.41 10.47
C ARG A 139 26.95 4.15 9.33
N ARG A 140 27.08 5.47 9.21
CA ARG A 140 26.51 6.22 8.07
C ARG A 140 27.26 5.93 6.77
N ASP A 141 28.58 5.78 6.84
CA ASP A 141 29.42 5.52 5.67
C ASP A 141 29.13 4.13 5.07
N LEU A 142 28.92 3.10 5.89
CA LEU A 142 28.50 1.76 5.41
C LEU A 142 27.21 1.83 4.59
N TYR A 143 26.19 2.54 5.10
CA TYR A 143 24.93 2.75 4.37
C TYR A 143 25.16 3.54 3.07
N ARG A 144 25.90 4.66 3.16
CA ARG A 144 26.12 5.55 2.00
C ARG A 144 26.81 4.80 0.87
N GLN A 145 27.82 3.99 1.18
CA GLN A 145 28.56 3.23 0.19
C GLN A 145 27.71 2.11 -0.44
N ALA A 146 26.90 1.39 0.36
CA ALA A 146 25.99 0.38 -0.18
C ALA A 146 24.95 1.01 -1.12
N ALA A 147 24.32 2.11 -0.69
CA ALA A 147 23.40 2.87 -1.54
C ALA A 147 24.07 3.42 -2.81
N GLN A 148 25.34 3.82 -2.73
CA GLN A 148 26.10 4.29 -3.89
C GLN A 148 26.35 3.17 -4.90
N ALA A 149 26.69 1.95 -4.46
CA ALA A 149 26.87 0.81 -5.34
C ALA A 149 25.57 0.51 -6.12
N GLU A 150 24.45 0.33 -5.43
CA GLU A 150 23.15 0.05 -6.05
C GLU A 150 22.73 1.11 -7.07
N LEU A 151 22.86 2.40 -6.71
CA LEU A 151 22.46 3.49 -7.61
C LEU A 151 23.35 3.57 -8.85
N LEU A 152 24.65 3.28 -8.73
CA LEU A 152 25.55 3.25 -9.88
C LEU A 152 25.23 2.04 -10.78
N HIS A 153 24.98 0.88 -10.20
CA HIS A 153 24.54 -0.31 -10.96
C HIS A 153 23.22 -0.05 -11.70
N ALA A 154 22.19 0.40 -10.99
CA ALA A 154 20.87 0.66 -11.57
C ALA A 154 20.92 1.69 -12.72
N VAL A 155 21.71 2.77 -12.58
CA VAL A 155 21.80 3.82 -13.60
C VAL A 155 22.65 3.37 -14.81
N TYR A 156 23.73 2.62 -14.61
CA TYR A 156 24.76 2.42 -15.65
C TYR A 156 24.94 0.97 -16.14
N GLY A 157 24.30 -0.02 -15.53
CA GLY A 157 24.41 -1.43 -15.94
C GLY A 157 23.98 -1.65 -17.40
N GLY A 158 24.74 -2.46 -18.14
CA GLY A 158 24.49 -2.79 -19.55
C GLY A 158 23.24 -3.66 -19.79
N ASP A 159 22.83 -4.44 -18.79
CA ASP A 159 21.61 -5.24 -18.78
C ASP A 159 20.55 -4.60 -17.87
N GLN A 160 19.72 -3.73 -18.43
CA GLN A 160 18.78 -2.93 -17.64
C GLN A 160 17.59 -3.73 -17.12
N LEU A 161 17.19 -4.81 -17.81
CA LEU A 161 16.18 -5.73 -17.29
C LEU A 161 16.70 -6.45 -16.05
N LYS A 162 17.96 -6.94 -16.08
CA LYS A 162 18.60 -7.53 -14.91
C LYS A 162 18.66 -6.56 -13.74
N GLU A 163 19.13 -5.33 -13.96
CA GLU A 163 19.22 -4.30 -12.92
C GLU A 163 17.85 -3.94 -12.33
N GLN A 164 16.81 -3.88 -13.16
CA GLN A 164 15.45 -3.67 -12.67
C GLN A 164 14.93 -4.85 -11.83
N MET A 165 15.36 -6.08 -12.15
CA MET A 165 15.06 -7.26 -11.35
C MET A 165 15.87 -7.30 -10.05
N VAL A 166 17.10 -6.78 -10.02
CA VAL A 166 17.85 -6.61 -8.76
C VAL A 166 17.06 -5.77 -7.78
N TRP A 167 16.56 -4.61 -8.23
CA TRP A 167 15.71 -3.77 -7.40
C TRP A 167 14.42 -4.48 -6.96
N PHE A 168 13.73 -5.16 -7.89
CA PHE A 168 12.53 -5.93 -7.56
C PHE A 168 12.80 -6.96 -6.44
N TRP A 169 13.91 -7.69 -6.52
CA TRP A 169 14.26 -8.70 -5.51
C TRP A 169 14.79 -8.11 -4.21
N LEU A 170 15.50 -6.98 -4.25
CA LEU A 170 15.87 -6.22 -3.04
C LEU A 170 14.63 -5.70 -2.31
N ASN A 171 13.57 -5.40 -3.06
CA ASN A 171 12.28 -5.03 -2.50
C ASN A 171 11.53 -6.24 -1.93
N HIS A 172 11.41 -7.33 -2.71
CA HIS A 172 10.69 -8.55 -2.34
C HIS A 172 11.33 -9.28 -1.15
N PHE A 173 12.65 -9.43 -1.15
CA PHE A 173 13.42 -9.98 -0.03
C PHE A 173 14.02 -8.84 0.79
N SER A 174 13.16 -7.95 1.29
CA SER A 174 13.58 -6.70 1.93
C SER A 174 14.40 -6.91 3.20
N VAL A 175 15.34 -6.00 3.45
CA VAL A 175 16.12 -5.94 4.69
C VAL A 175 16.23 -4.51 5.20
N TYR A 176 16.13 -4.34 6.52
CA TYR A 176 16.23 -3.03 7.17
C TYR A 176 17.65 -2.74 7.69
N ALA A 177 18.34 -1.78 7.08
CA ALA A 177 19.73 -1.43 7.42
C ALA A 177 19.94 -0.86 8.84
N ASP A 178 18.87 -0.42 9.53
CA ASP A 178 18.96 0.02 10.92
C ASP A 178 18.68 -1.10 11.93
N LYS A 179 18.24 -2.30 11.51
CA LYS A 179 18.14 -3.48 12.40
C LYS A 179 19.52 -4.05 12.70
N GLY A 180 19.99 -3.83 13.92
CA GLY A 180 21.25 -4.37 14.42
C GLY A 180 22.43 -4.13 13.46
N PRO A 181 23.15 -5.19 13.03
CA PRO A 181 24.27 -5.07 12.11
C PRO A 181 23.94 -5.23 10.62
N VAL A 182 22.67 -5.31 10.21
CA VAL A 182 22.27 -5.60 8.81
C VAL A 182 22.95 -4.69 7.80
N ARG A 183 23.19 -3.43 8.14
CA ARG A 183 23.95 -2.47 7.32
C ARG A 183 25.33 -2.92 6.87
N VAL A 184 26.01 -3.70 7.70
CA VAL A 184 27.34 -4.25 7.39
C VAL A 184 27.22 -5.22 6.21
N PHE A 185 26.06 -5.85 6.07
CA PHE A 185 25.79 -6.90 5.10
C PHE A 185 25.06 -6.40 3.85
N ALA A 186 24.55 -5.16 3.83
CA ALA A 186 23.70 -4.66 2.74
C ALA A 186 24.36 -4.72 1.36
N ALA A 187 25.61 -4.24 1.22
CA ALA A 187 26.33 -4.31 -0.05
C ALA A 187 26.64 -5.75 -0.49
N ASP A 188 26.98 -6.64 0.45
CA ASP A 188 27.21 -8.06 0.15
C ASP A 188 25.92 -8.77 -0.27
N TYR A 189 24.81 -8.41 0.36
CA TYR A 189 23.48 -8.93 0.03
C TYR A 189 23.07 -8.55 -1.40
N GLU A 190 23.25 -7.29 -1.77
CA GLU A 190 23.05 -6.84 -3.16
C GLU A 190 23.99 -7.58 -4.14
N GLU A 191 25.30 -7.44 -3.96
CA GLU A 191 26.32 -7.84 -4.95
C GLU A 191 26.51 -9.34 -5.07
N ARG A 192 26.41 -10.07 -3.94
CA ARG A 192 26.74 -11.50 -3.86
C ARG A 192 25.56 -12.39 -3.60
N VAL A 193 24.39 -11.87 -3.20
CA VAL A 193 23.16 -12.65 -2.96
C VAL A 193 22.11 -12.39 -4.04
N ILE A 194 21.72 -11.15 -4.30
CA ILE A 194 20.62 -10.83 -5.22
C ILE A 194 21.09 -10.72 -6.68
N ARG A 195 22.03 -9.81 -6.98
CA ARG A 195 22.44 -9.44 -8.35
C ARG A 195 22.82 -10.64 -9.24
N PRO A 196 23.59 -11.64 -8.77
CA PRO A 196 23.96 -12.79 -9.60
C PRO A 196 22.79 -13.73 -9.96
N ARG A 197 21.68 -13.67 -9.21
CA ARG A 197 20.51 -14.58 -9.35
C ARG A 197 19.26 -13.88 -9.86
N ALA A 198 19.33 -12.58 -10.19
CA ALA A 198 18.16 -11.77 -10.51
C ALA A 198 17.29 -12.30 -11.67
N LEU A 199 17.90 -12.99 -12.64
CA LEU A 199 17.22 -13.64 -13.77
C LEU A 199 17.32 -15.17 -13.74
N GLY A 200 17.86 -15.75 -12.66
CA GLY A 200 18.15 -17.18 -12.55
C GLY A 200 16.96 -18.01 -12.06
N LYS A 201 17.27 -19.13 -11.43
CA LYS A 201 16.29 -20.01 -10.78
C LYS A 201 15.83 -19.38 -9.47
N PHE A 202 14.51 -19.28 -9.28
CA PHE A 202 13.93 -18.73 -8.06
C PHE A 202 14.35 -19.52 -6.81
N ARG A 203 14.45 -20.85 -6.93
CA ARG A 203 14.98 -21.73 -5.88
C ARG A 203 16.36 -21.29 -5.38
N ASP A 204 17.27 -20.96 -6.31
CA ASP A 204 18.64 -20.57 -5.97
C ASP A 204 18.67 -19.20 -5.30
N LEU A 205 17.76 -18.30 -5.69
CA LEU A 205 17.56 -17.01 -5.03
C LEU A 205 17.05 -17.19 -3.60
N VAL A 206 16.04 -18.02 -3.38
CA VAL A 206 15.52 -18.35 -2.04
C VAL A 206 16.62 -18.96 -1.17
N MET A 207 17.37 -19.94 -1.68
CA MET A 207 18.49 -20.52 -0.95
C MET A 207 19.58 -19.49 -0.59
N ALA A 208 19.92 -18.61 -1.53
CA ALA A 208 20.94 -17.59 -1.29
C ALA A 208 20.50 -16.55 -0.25
N THR A 209 19.24 -16.13 -0.26
CA THR A 209 18.69 -15.22 0.77
C THR A 209 18.65 -15.89 2.14
N LEU A 210 18.29 -17.17 2.22
CA LEU A 210 18.28 -17.97 3.45
C LEU A 210 19.65 -18.11 4.09
N GLN A 211 20.69 -18.21 3.28
CA GLN A 211 22.07 -18.25 3.77
C GLN A 211 22.65 -16.86 4.08
N SER A 212 21.97 -15.78 3.68
CA SER A 212 22.53 -14.43 3.81
C SER A 212 22.62 -13.98 5.27
N PRO A 213 23.77 -13.42 5.70
CA PRO A 213 23.87 -12.75 6.99
C PRO A 213 22.91 -11.58 7.16
N ALA A 214 22.52 -10.90 6.09
CA ALA A 214 21.52 -9.83 6.16
C ALA A 214 20.15 -10.39 6.59
N MET A 215 19.66 -11.40 5.88
CA MET A 215 18.33 -11.98 6.12
C MET A 215 18.26 -12.76 7.44
N LEU A 216 19.28 -13.57 7.75
CA LEU A 216 19.33 -14.35 8.99
C LEU A 216 19.29 -13.47 10.25
N VAL A 217 19.89 -12.28 10.19
CA VAL A 217 19.84 -11.30 11.28
C VAL A 217 18.55 -10.49 11.24
N PHE A 218 18.12 -10.07 10.04
CA PHE A 218 16.92 -9.26 9.90
C PHE A 218 15.66 -10.00 10.36
N LEU A 219 15.58 -11.32 10.16
CA LEU A 219 14.45 -12.15 10.59
C LEU A 219 14.78 -13.05 11.79
N ASP A 220 15.83 -12.69 12.54
CA ASP A 220 16.19 -13.28 13.84
C ASP A 220 16.47 -14.80 13.84
N ASN A 221 16.64 -15.42 12.67
CA ASN A 221 16.96 -16.85 12.59
C ASN A 221 18.33 -17.19 13.19
N VAL A 222 19.24 -16.22 13.35
CA VAL A 222 20.49 -16.41 14.12
C VAL A 222 20.26 -16.89 15.56
N HIS A 223 19.07 -16.64 16.10
CA HIS A 223 18.63 -17.07 17.43
C HIS A 223 17.79 -18.37 17.39
N ASN A 224 17.37 -18.85 16.22
CA ASN A 224 16.54 -20.04 16.05
C ASN A 224 17.37 -21.32 16.27
N VAL A 225 17.18 -21.96 17.42
CA VAL A 225 17.92 -23.17 17.80
C VAL A 225 17.00 -24.20 18.42
N ARG A 226 17.43 -25.46 18.41
CA ARG A 226 16.75 -26.53 19.13
C ARG A 226 16.47 -26.14 20.58
N GLY A 227 15.21 -26.24 20.99
CA GLY A 227 14.74 -25.91 22.35
C GLY A 227 14.54 -24.41 22.63
N LYS A 228 14.91 -23.52 21.70
CA LYS A 228 14.62 -22.07 21.73
C LYS A 228 14.35 -21.60 20.30
N THR A 229 13.18 -21.94 19.81
CA THR A 229 12.81 -21.75 18.40
C THR A 229 12.24 -20.34 18.15
N ASN A 230 12.42 -19.82 16.94
CA ASN A 230 11.87 -18.54 16.51
C ASN A 230 11.24 -18.71 15.12
N GLU A 231 9.92 -18.53 15.04
CA GLU A 231 9.16 -18.77 13.81
C GLU A 231 9.24 -17.63 12.79
N ASN A 232 9.73 -16.45 13.18
CA ASN A 232 9.67 -15.24 12.34
C ASN A 232 10.15 -15.52 10.91
N TYR A 233 11.38 -15.99 10.73
CA TYR A 233 11.86 -16.27 9.37
C TYR A 233 11.07 -17.36 8.64
N ALA A 234 10.60 -18.39 9.34
CA ALA A 234 9.79 -19.45 8.72
C ALA A 234 8.44 -18.90 8.22
N ARG A 235 7.79 -18.07 9.02
CA ARG A 235 6.55 -17.38 8.66
C ARG A 235 6.76 -16.51 7.43
N GLU A 236 7.70 -15.57 7.50
CA GLU A 236 7.93 -14.61 6.40
C GLU A 236 8.35 -15.30 5.10
N LEU A 237 9.16 -16.36 5.20
CA LEU A 237 9.57 -17.13 4.03
C LEU A 237 8.36 -17.73 3.30
N MET A 238 7.38 -18.26 4.04
CA MET A 238 6.16 -18.82 3.46
C MET A 238 5.18 -17.73 3.03
N GLU A 239 4.89 -16.76 3.91
CA GLU A 239 3.84 -15.76 3.74
C GLU A 239 4.19 -14.69 2.71
N LEU A 240 5.36 -14.08 2.85
CA LEU A 240 5.72 -12.88 2.10
C LEU A 240 6.66 -13.16 0.95
N HIS A 241 7.55 -14.15 1.10
CA HIS A 241 8.61 -14.37 0.14
C HIS A 241 8.31 -15.45 -0.89
N THR A 242 7.38 -16.38 -0.63
CA THR A 242 7.15 -17.52 -1.53
C THR A 242 5.70 -17.85 -1.83
N LEU A 243 4.88 -18.28 -0.86
CA LEU A 243 3.56 -18.85 -1.11
C LEU A 243 2.45 -17.79 -1.17
N GLY A 244 2.61 -16.69 -0.46
CA GLY A 244 1.57 -15.69 -0.28
C GLY A 244 0.69 -15.99 0.93
N VAL A 245 0.11 -14.95 1.52
CA VAL A 245 -0.87 -15.07 2.62
C VAL A 245 -2.11 -15.80 2.13
N GLY A 246 -2.64 -16.72 2.94
CA GLY A 246 -3.89 -17.43 2.63
C GLY A 246 -3.77 -18.53 1.58
N SER A 247 -2.55 -18.97 1.23
CA SER A 247 -2.33 -19.93 0.15
C SER A 247 -2.59 -21.41 0.51
N GLY A 248 -3.22 -21.68 1.66
CA GLY A 248 -3.56 -23.02 2.13
C GLY A 248 -2.49 -23.76 2.96
N TYR A 249 -1.34 -23.15 3.27
CA TYR A 249 -0.44 -23.70 4.31
C TYR A 249 -1.03 -23.42 5.70
N THR A 250 -0.63 -24.22 6.69
CA THR A 250 -1.16 -24.14 8.06
C THR A 250 -0.14 -23.55 9.04
N GLN A 251 -0.61 -23.15 10.23
CA GLN A 251 0.30 -22.79 11.34
C GLN A 251 1.24 -23.95 11.72
N ALA A 252 0.80 -25.21 11.54
CA ALA A 252 1.65 -26.36 11.78
C ALA A 252 2.82 -26.43 10.78
N ASP A 253 2.60 -26.04 9.52
CA ASP A 253 3.66 -25.98 8.50
C ASP A 253 4.71 -24.91 8.85
N VAL A 254 4.28 -23.73 9.32
CA VAL A 254 5.19 -22.68 9.81
C VAL A 254 6.05 -23.20 10.96
N GLN A 255 5.44 -23.91 11.92
CA GLN A 255 6.17 -24.52 13.03
C GLN A 255 7.16 -25.61 12.56
N GLN A 256 6.80 -26.41 11.55
CA GLN A 256 7.74 -27.40 11.00
C GLN A 256 8.89 -26.74 10.25
N LEU A 257 8.63 -25.70 9.46
CA LEU A 257 9.69 -24.95 8.80
C LEU A 257 10.61 -24.25 9.82
N MET A 258 10.05 -23.67 10.87
CA MET A 258 10.82 -23.14 12.00
C MET A 258 11.77 -24.18 12.57
N ARG A 259 11.32 -25.42 12.79
CA ARG A 259 12.16 -26.53 13.26
C ARG A 259 13.24 -26.89 12.23
N ILE A 260 12.90 -26.93 10.94
CA ILE A 260 13.85 -27.20 9.84
C ILE A 260 14.97 -26.14 9.80
N LEU A 261 14.63 -24.87 10.02
CA LEU A 261 15.60 -23.76 9.99
C LEU A 261 16.48 -23.66 11.24
N THR A 262 16.25 -24.47 12.28
CA THR A 262 17.10 -24.45 13.47
C THR A 262 18.54 -24.81 13.13
N GLY A 263 19.50 -24.14 13.78
CA GLY A 263 20.93 -24.39 13.57
C GLY A 263 21.54 -23.64 12.38
N ALA A 264 20.73 -23.05 11.49
CA ALA A 264 21.20 -22.07 10.51
C ALA A 264 21.44 -20.71 11.16
N GLY A 265 22.65 -20.17 11.05
CA GLY A 265 23.01 -18.90 11.67
C GLY A 265 24.39 -18.40 11.24
N LEU A 266 25.01 -17.57 12.06
CA LEU A 266 26.31 -16.94 11.75
C LEU A 266 27.44 -17.45 12.63
N VAL A 267 28.63 -17.57 12.03
CA VAL A 267 29.88 -17.83 12.76
C VAL A 267 30.48 -16.51 13.26
N PRO A 268 31.22 -16.53 14.39
CA PRO A 268 32.00 -15.38 14.80
C PRO A 268 33.03 -14.97 13.72
N PRO A 269 33.23 -13.67 13.42
CA PRO A 269 34.07 -13.24 12.31
C PRO A 269 35.53 -13.70 12.45
N LYS A 270 36.07 -13.75 13.68
CA LYS A 270 37.41 -14.31 13.95
C LYS A 270 37.56 -15.76 13.49
N LEU A 271 36.49 -16.55 13.56
CA LEU A 271 36.49 -17.94 13.11
C LEU A 271 36.36 -18.05 11.59
N ALA A 272 35.55 -17.19 10.96
CA ALA A 272 35.46 -17.08 9.50
C ALA A 272 36.81 -16.65 8.88
N LEU A 273 37.50 -15.67 9.47
CA LEU A 273 38.79 -15.15 8.98
C LEU A 273 39.95 -16.13 9.07
N ARG A 274 39.91 -17.09 9.99
CA ARG A 274 41.00 -18.06 10.20
C ARG A 274 41.15 -19.08 9.07
N GLY A 275 40.33 -19.02 8.02
CA GLY A 275 40.51 -19.84 6.81
C GLY A 275 40.66 -21.33 7.13
N GLY A 276 39.95 -21.83 8.13
CA GLY A 276 40.20 -23.15 8.71
C GLY A 276 38.91 -23.94 8.75
N ARG A 277 38.91 -25.11 8.10
CA ARG A 277 37.86 -26.13 8.14
C ARG A 277 37.71 -26.71 9.57
N ARG A 278 37.32 -25.93 10.59
CA ARG A 278 36.85 -26.51 11.88
C ARG A 278 35.44 -27.12 11.71
N GLY A 279 35.31 -27.96 10.67
CA GLY A 279 34.06 -28.49 10.13
C GLY A 279 34.25 -29.43 8.94
N ARG A 280 35.31 -29.35 8.10
CA ARG A 280 35.55 -30.46 7.13
C ARG A 280 36.06 -31.66 7.93
N GLY A 281 35.14 -32.59 8.16
CA GLY A 281 35.35 -33.82 8.92
C GLY A 281 34.25 -34.10 9.94
N ARG A 282 33.41 -33.13 10.32
CA ARG A 282 32.22 -33.40 11.15
C ARG A 282 30.99 -33.54 10.24
N PRO A 283 30.36 -34.72 10.17
CA PRO A 283 29.15 -34.93 9.40
C PRO A 283 28.07 -33.89 9.74
N GLY A 284 27.40 -33.34 8.72
CA GLY A 284 26.26 -32.42 8.88
C GLY A 284 26.58 -30.94 9.11
N PHE A 285 27.84 -30.53 9.34
CA PHE A 285 28.20 -29.11 9.42
C PHE A 285 28.37 -28.49 8.03
N VAL A 286 27.68 -27.38 7.76
CA VAL A 286 27.84 -26.57 6.53
C VAL A 286 28.37 -25.19 6.89
N ARG A 287 29.33 -24.68 6.12
CA ARG A 287 29.88 -23.33 6.30
C ARG A 287 30.22 -22.70 4.95
N ASP A 288 29.70 -21.50 4.73
CA ASP A 288 30.05 -20.64 3.61
C ASP A 288 30.16 -19.19 4.07
N GLY A 289 31.33 -18.56 3.89
CA GLY A 289 31.61 -17.24 4.44
C GLY A 289 31.27 -17.12 5.94
N LEU A 290 30.30 -16.24 6.27
CA LEU A 290 29.76 -16.06 7.62
C LEU A 290 28.62 -17.03 7.96
N PHE A 291 27.96 -17.61 6.96
CA PHE A 291 26.89 -18.58 7.14
C PHE A 291 27.42 -19.89 7.74
N GLN A 292 26.64 -20.45 8.65
CA GLN A 292 26.85 -21.79 9.17
C GLN A 292 25.52 -22.49 9.45
N PHE A 293 25.46 -23.76 9.08
CA PHE A 293 24.56 -24.71 9.70
C PHE A 293 25.32 -25.53 10.76
N ASN A 294 24.82 -25.50 11.99
CA ASN A 294 25.36 -26.24 13.12
C ASN A 294 24.36 -27.35 13.55
N PRO A 295 24.64 -28.64 13.27
CA PRO A 295 23.75 -29.73 13.64
C PRO A 295 23.54 -29.88 15.15
N ASP A 296 24.50 -29.44 15.99
CA ASP A 296 24.34 -29.48 17.46
C ASP A 296 23.25 -28.50 17.95
N ARG A 297 22.91 -27.49 17.13
CA ARG A 297 21.85 -26.50 17.37
C ARG A 297 20.57 -26.81 16.60
N HIS A 298 20.54 -27.87 15.80
CA HIS A 298 19.42 -28.25 14.96
C HIS A 298 18.51 -29.27 15.66
N ASP A 299 17.20 -29.12 15.52
CA ASP A 299 16.23 -30.14 15.90
C ASP A 299 16.28 -31.25 14.85
N SER A 300 16.87 -32.41 15.18
CA SER A 300 17.02 -33.52 14.23
C SER A 300 15.82 -34.48 14.15
N GLY A 301 14.70 -34.16 14.79
CA GLY A 301 13.49 -34.99 14.69
C GLY A 301 12.85 -34.89 13.30
N ASP A 302 12.12 -35.93 12.89
CA ASP A 302 11.33 -35.89 11.65
C ASP A 302 10.29 -34.75 11.68
N LYS A 303 10.01 -34.16 10.52
CA LYS A 303 9.01 -33.09 10.34
C LYS A 303 8.00 -33.48 9.27
N ASN A 304 6.74 -33.10 9.48
CA ASN A 304 5.68 -33.23 8.48
C ASN A 304 5.37 -31.86 7.91
N PHE A 305 6.02 -31.50 6.80
CA PHE A 305 5.97 -30.16 6.23
C PHE A 305 5.28 -30.18 4.87
N LEU A 306 4.23 -29.35 4.70
CA LEU A 306 3.42 -29.25 3.48
C LEU A 306 2.91 -30.62 3.00
N GLY A 307 2.43 -31.43 3.94
CA GLY A 307 1.92 -32.78 3.67
C GLY A 307 2.99 -33.83 3.38
N GLN A 308 4.28 -33.51 3.46
CA GLN A 308 5.39 -34.45 3.23
C GLN A 308 6.24 -34.66 4.48
N THR A 309 6.65 -35.91 4.72
CA THR A 309 7.58 -36.22 5.81
C THR A 309 9.03 -35.98 5.37
N ILE A 310 9.69 -35.02 6.00
CA ILE A 310 11.13 -34.78 5.90
C ILE A 310 11.82 -35.52 7.04
N ARG A 311 12.72 -36.43 6.68
CA ARG A 311 13.52 -37.20 7.66
C ARG A 311 14.65 -36.35 8.22
N GLY A 312 14.90 -36.52 9.52
CA GLY A 312 16.03 -35.92 10.23
C GLY A 312 17.37 -36.19 9.53
N SER A 313 17.88 -35.19 8.82
CA SER A 313 19.09 -35.27 7.97
C SER A 313 19.95 -34.00 8.04
N GLY A 314 19.59 -33.03 8.89
CA GLY A 314 20.35 -31.81 9.12
C GLY A 314 20.16 -30.80 7.99
N TYR A 315 21.26 -30.28 7.43
CA TYR A 315 21.20 -29.20 6.45
C TYR A 315 20.38 -29.55 5.19
N ALA A 316 20.40 -30.82 4.76
CA ALA A 316 19.63 -31.29 3.61
C ALA A 316 18.11 -31.11 3.77
N GLU A 317 17.62 -30.95 5.00
CA GLU A 317 16.21 -30.67 5.27
C GLU A 317 15.80 -29.26 4.81
N ILE A 318 16.71 -28.29 4.92
CA ILE A 318 16.49 -26.92 4.44
C ILE A 318 16.32 -26.94 2.92
N GLU A 319 17.18 -27.67 2.21
CA GLU A 319 17.11 -27.81 0.76
C GLU A 319 15.79 -28.48 0.35
N GLN A 320 15.41 -29.57 1.01
CA GLN A 320 14.12 -30.25 0.79
C GLN A 320 12.92 -29.33 1.04
N ALA A 321 12.95 -28.53 2.11
CA ALA A 321 11.87 -27.60 2.42
C ALA A 321 11.73 -26.51 1.35
N VAL A 322 12.84 -25.93 0.90
CA VAL A 322 12.82 -24.95 -0.21
C VAL A 322 12.33 -25.60 -1.50
N ASP A 323 12.75 -26.83 -1.80
CA ASP A 323 12.25 -27.58 -2.96
C ASP A 323 10.73 -27.78 -2.90
N LEU A 324 10.19 -28.13 -1.73
CA LEU A 324 8.75 -28.29 -1.54
C LEU A 324 8.00 -26.97 -1.71
N ILE A 325 8.50 -25.88 -1.12
CA ILE A 325 7.89 -24.55 -1.20
C ILE A 325 7.83 -24.06 -2.65
N VAL A 326 8.96 -24.06 -3.35
CA VAL A 326 9.07 -23.46 -4.70
C VAL A 326 8.26 -24.24 -5.75
N ARG A 327 8.02 -25.54 -5.51
CA ARG A 327 7.20 -26.38 -6.38
C ARG A 327 5.70 -26.23 -6.13
N GLN A 328 5.27 -25.56 -5.06
CA GLN A 328 3.85 -25.32 -4.83
C GLN A 328 3.25 -24.46 -5.95
N PRO A 329 2.04 -24.79 -6.44
CA PRO A 329 1.32 -23.92 -7.37
C PRO A 329 1.10 -22.51 -6.83
N ALA A 330 0.86 -22.39 -5.52
CA ALA A 330 0.78 -21.11 -4.82
C ALA A 330 2.03 -20.26 -5.04
N CYS A 331 3.24 -20.83 -4.92
CA CYS A 331 4.49 -20.10 -5.14
C CYS A 331 4.59 -19.54 -6.56
N ALA A 332 4.28 -20.37 -7.55
CA ALA A 332 4.33 -19.97 -8.95
C ALA A 332 3.34 -18.83 -9.25
N HIS A 333 2.13 -18.90 -8.70
CA HIS A 333 1.11 -17.88 -8.88
C HIS A 333 1.47 -16.59 -8.14
N PHE A 334 1.93 -16.68 -6.89
CA PHE A 334 2.33 -15.53 -6.08
C PHE A 334 3.47 -14.72 -6.73
N ILE A 335 4.57 -15.37 -7.11
CA ILE A 335 5.70 -14.68 -7.76
C ILE A 335 5.29 -14.10 -9.13
N SER A 336 4.47 -14.82 -9.89
CA SER A 336 3.96 -14.33 -11.17
C SER A 336 3.05 -13.11 -11.00
N GLN A 337 2.21 -13.10 -9.97
CA GLN A 337 1.36 -11.96 -9.62
C GLN A 337 2.20 -10.72 -9.27
N GLN A 338 3.20 -10.87 -8.40
CA GLN A 338 4.09 -9.77 -7.99
C GLN A 338 4.85 -9.17 -9.19
N LEU A 339 5.39 -10.02 -10.08
CA LEU A 339 6.06 -9.57 -11.30
C LEU A 339 5.09 -8.85 -12.25
N ALA A 340 3.90 -9.41 -12.47
CA ALA A 340 2.90 -8.79 -13.33
C ALA A 340 2.40 -7.45 -12.75
N GLU A 341 2.23 -7.36 -11.42
CA GLU A 341 1.88 -6.10 -10.74
C GLU A 341 2.98 -5.06 -10.94
N TYR A 342 4.24 -5.46 -10.78
CA TYR A 342 5.37 -4.55 -10.95
C TYR A 342 5.51 -4.04 -12.39
N PHE A 343 5.40 -4.88 -13.41
CA PHE A 343 5.69 -4.52 -14.81
C PHE A 343 4.47 -4.08 -15.65
N ILE A 344 3.27 -4.56 -15.34
CA ILE A 344 2.10 -4.47 -16.24
C ILE A 344 1.06 -3.48 -15.72
N ALA A 345 0.45 -3.74 -14.57
CA ALA A 345 -0.65 -2.96 -14.01
C ALA A 345 -0.85 -3.28 -12.52
N ASP A 346 -1.37 -2.34 -11.74
CA ASP A 346 -1.69 -2.53 -10.31
C ASP A 346 -2.68 -3.69 -10.05
N ARG A 347 -3.47 -4.05 -11.07
CA ARG A 347 -4.32 -5.24 -11.10
C ARG A 347 -4.06 -5.97 -12.42
N PRO A 348 -3.08 -6.87 -12.48
CA PRO A 348 -2.75 -7.57 -13.71
C PRO A 348 -3.88 -8.53 -14.13
N PRO A 349 -4.08 -8.78 -15.44
CA PRO A 349 -5.08 -9.75 -15.90
C PRO A 349 -4.79 -11.16 -15.35
N PRO A 350 -5.77 -11.85 -14.74
CA PRO A 350 -5.55 -13.19 -14.17
C PRO A 350 -4.99 -14.20 -15.19
N ALA A 351 -5.50 -14.17 -16.43
CA ALA A 351 -5.02 -15.06 -17.50
C ALA A 351 -3.52 -14.89 -17.83
N LEU A 352 -2.96 -13.68 -17.66
CA LEU A 352 -1.53 -13.43 -17.82
C LEU A 352 -0.75 -14.06 -16.66
N VAL A 353 -1.22 -13.86 -15.43
CA VAL A 353 -0.61 -14.41 -14.21
C VAL A 353 -0.60 -15.93 -14.28
N ASP A 354 -1.70 -16.56 -14.71
CA ASP A 354 -1.78 -18.00 -14.93
C ASP A 354 -0.79 -18.50 -15.99
N ALA A 355 -0.61 -17.76 -17.08
CA ALA A 355 0.34 -18.12 -18.12
C ALA A 355 1.79 -18.04 -17.61
N MET A 356 2.11 -17.01 -16.83
CA MET A 356 3.39 -16.85 -16.16
C MET A 356 3.63 -17.97 -15.13
N ALA A 357 2.63 -18.29 -14.31
CA ALA A 357 2.71 -19.35 -13.29
C ALA A 357 2.92 -20.73 -13.91
N ARG A 358 2.23 -21.05 -15.02
CA ARG A 358 2.50 -22.28 -15.79
C ARG A 358 3.92 -22.32 -16.35
N THR A 359 4.44 -21.19 -16.85
CA THR A 359 5.83 -21.13 -17.28
C THR A 359 6.78 -21.36 -16.11
N PHE A 360 6.54 -20.71 -14.96
CA PHE A 360 7.33 -20.89 -13.74
C PHE A 360 7.42 -22.36 -13.34
N GLN A 361 6.28 -23.07 -13.29
CA GLN A 361 6.25 -24.49 -12.95
C GLN A 361 7.03 -25.36 -13.96
N ARG A 362 6.76 -25.16 -15.26
CA ARG A 362 7.40 -25.95 -16.33
C ARG A 362 8.90 -25.69 -16.44
N SER A 363 9.32 -24.47 -16.17
CA SER A 363 10.73 -24.07 -16.22
C SER A 363 11.44 -24.28 -14.89
N ASP A 364 10.79 -24.89 -13.89
CA ASP A 364 11.35 -25.09 -12.54
C ASP A 364 11.89 -23.76 -11.96
N GLY A 365 11.04 -22.73 -11.97
CA GLY A 365 11.30 -21.41 -11.40
C GLY A 365 12.30 -20.54 -12.17
N ASP A 366 12.52 -20.76 -13.47
CA ASP A 366 13.38 -19.88 -14.28
C ASP A 366 12.71 -18.52 -14.52
N ILE A 367 13.25 -17.47 -13.87
CA ILE A 367 12.70 -16.12 -13.90
C ILE A 367 12.81 -15.49 -15.29
N ALA A 368 13.90 -15.71 -16.03
CA ALA A 368 14.04 -15.20 -17.38
C ALA A 368 12.95 -15.77 -18.31
N ALA A 369 12.61 -17.06 -18.18
CA ALA A 369 11.52 -17.67 -18.94
C ALA A 369 10.14 -17.07 -18.60
N VAL A 370 9.89 -16.78 -17.32
CA VAL A 370 8.65 -16.13 -16.85
C VAL A 370 8.54 -14.71 -17.41
N LEU A 371 9.60 -13.92 -17.30
CA LEU A 371 9.65 -12.56 -17.86
C LEU A 371 9.47 -12.56 -19.38
N ARG A 372 10.03 -13.56 -20.10
CA ARG A 372 9.80 -13.73 -21.54
C ARG A 372 8.32 -13.93 -21.86
N THR A 373 7.63 -14.76 -21.08
CA THR A 373 6.18 -15.01 -21.22
C THR A 373 5.40 -13.70 -21.05
N MET A 374 5.76 -12.92 -20.03
CA MET A 374 5.14 -11.63 -19.74
C MET A 374 5.39 -10.60 -20.85
N LEU A 375 6.66 -10.38 -21.23
CA LEU A 375 7.07 -9.32 -22.16
C LEU A 375 6.63 -9.55 -23.61
N LEU A 376 6.33 -10.80 -23.98
CA LEU A 376 5.79 -11.17 -25.29
C LEU A 376 4.25 -11.30 -25.30
N SER A 377 3.59 -11.12 -24.16
CA SER A 377 2.13 -11.23 -24.07
C SER A 377 1.40 -10.09 -24.79
N LYS A 378 0.16 -10.36 -25.22
CA LYS A 378 -0.75 -9.33 -25.75
C LYS A 378 -1.07 -8.27 -24.69
N ASP A 379 -1.13 -8.64 -23.43
CA ASP A 379 -1.44 -7.76 -22.30
C ASP A 379 -0.32 -6.75 -22.05
N ALA A 380 0.95 -7.17 -22.17
CA ALA A 380 2.09 -6.26 -22.14
C ALA A 380 2.05 -5.23 -23.28
N ALA A 381 1.61 -5.64 -24.47
CA ALA A 381 1.38 -4.72 -25.58
C ALA A 381 0.22 -3.75 -25.30
N ALA A 382 -0.91 -4.23 -24.78
CA ALA A 382 -2.11 -3.43 -24.50
C ALA A 382 -1.91 -2.41 -23.35
N ALA A 383 -1.13 -2.77 -22.34
CA ALA A 383 -0.84 -1.89 -21.19
C ALA A 383 -0.14 -0.59 -21.58
N GLY A 384 0.55 -0.52 -22.74
CA GLY A 384 0.98 0.73 -23.37
C GLY A 384 1.88 1.65 -22.52
N GLY A 385 2.63 1.10 -21.55
CA GLY A 385 3.51 1.87 -20.67
C GLY A 385 2.78 2.74 -19.62
N ARG A 386 1.54 2.39 -19.27
CA ARG A 386 0.69 3.15 -18.33
C ARG A 386 0.98 2.90 -16.84
N LYS A 387 1.78 1.87 -16.50
CA LYS A 387 2.16 1.58 -15.11
C LYS A 387 2.90 2.77 -14.50
N PHE A 388 2.42 3.21 -13.34
CA PHE A 388 3.08 4.26 -12.58
C PHE A 388 4.44 3.78 -12.05
N LYS A 389 5.45 4.63 -12.14
CA LYS A 389 6.81 4.34 -11.66
C LYS A 389 6.92 4.71 -10.18
N ASP A 390 7.31 3.78 -9.32
CA ASP A 390 7.76 4.08 -7.95
C ASP A 390 8.98 5.04 -7.94
N PRO A 391 9.36 5.61 -6.79
CA PRO A 391 10.46 6.57 -6.71
C PRO A 391 11.79 6.09 -7.32
N MET A 392 12.21 4.85 -7.11
CA MET A 392 13.42 4.25 -7.69
C MET A 392 13.33 4.18 -9.21
N ARG A 393 12.23 3.63 -9.76
CA ARG A 393 12.01 3.59 -11.20
C ARG A 393 11.94 4.97 -11.82
N PHE A 394 11.33 5.93 -11.13
CA PHE A 394 11.25 7.31 -11.59
C PHE A 394 12.63 7.97 -11.62
N LEU A 395 13.38 7.89 -10.52
CA LEU A 395 14.72 8.45 -10.35
C LEU A 395 15.70 7.91 -11.39
N VAL A 396 15.86 6.58 -11.46
CA VAL A 396 16.84 5.95 -12.36
C VAL A 396 16.49 6.25 -13.82
N SER A 397 15.20 6.20 -14.18
CA SER A 397 14.77 6.53 -15.54
C SER A 397 14.99 7.99 -15.92
N ALA A 398 14.81 8.92 -14.98
CA ALA A 398 15.08 10.33 -15.20
C ALA A 398 16.58 10.58 -15.36
N MET A 399 17.42 9.90 -14.58
CA MET A 399 18.88 9.97 -14.70
C MET A 399 19.38 9.45 -16.06
N ARG A 400 18.89 8.27 -16.49
CA ARG A 400 19.24 7.69 -17.79
C ARG A 400 18.83 8.60 -18.95
N LEU A 401 17.63 9.18 -18.90
CA LEU A 401 17.15 10.11 -19.91
C LEU A 401 17.92 11.44 -19.93
N ALA A 402 18.16 12.03 -18.75
CA ALA A 402 18.70 13.39 -18.66
C ALA A 402 20.22 13.44 -18.81
N TYR A 403 20.93 12.49 -18.20
CA TYR A 403 22.39 12.47 -18.18
C TYR A 403 23.02 11.54 -19.22
N ASP A 404 22.22 10.68 -19.86
CA ASP A 404 22.59 9.94 -21.07
C ASP A 404 23.98 9.26 -20.99
N GLY A 405 24.18 8.47 -19.93
CA GLY A 405 25.43 7.74 -19.70
C GLY A 405 26.58 8.55 -19.10
N ARG A 406 26.43 9.86 -18.85
CA ARG A 406 27.44 10.67 -18.15
C ARG A 406 27.65 10.16 -16.72
N PRO A 407 28.86 9.74 -16.33
CA PRO A 407 29.12 9.24 -14.97
C PRO A 407 28.88 10.30 -13.89
N VAL A 408 28.13 9.92 -12.86
CA VAL A 408 27.82 10.76 -11.69
C VAL A 408 28.85 10.45 -10.60
N PRO A 409 29.76 11.39 -10.26
CA PRO A 409 30.72 11.19 -9.16
C PRO A 409 30.09 11.27 -7.77
N ASN A 410 28.97 12.00 -7.61
CA ASN A 410 28.31 12.16 -6.32
C ASN A 410 26.87 11.64 -6.35
N THR A 411 26.65 10.46 -5.76
CA THR A 411 25.33 9.80 -5.68
C THR A 411 24.53 10.17 -4.44
N GLU A 412 25.09 10.93 -3.50
CA GLU A 412 24.38 11.31 -2.26
C GLU A 412 23.07 12.07 -2.53
N PRO A 413 22.98 13.00 -3.51
CA PRO A 413 21.71 13.61 -3.88
C PRO A 413 20.66 12.57 -4.31
N LEU A 414 21.05 11.55 -5.08
CA LEU A 414 20.15 10.49 -5.56
C LEU A 414 19.53 9.71 -4.38
N ALA A 415 20.36 9.24 -3.45
CA ALA A 415 19.91 8.52 -2.26
C ALA A 415 19.01 9.38 -1.35
N ASN A 416 19.32 10.68 -1.25
CA ASN A 416 18.50 11.62 -0.48
C ASN A 416 17.15 11.92 -1.14
N TRP A 417 17.07 11.92 -2.46
CA TRP A 417 15.79 12.09 -3.16
C TRP A 417 14.87 10.89 -3.00
N LEU A 418 15.41 9.67 -3.05
CA LEU A 418 14.64 8.47 -2.71
C LEU A 418 14.06 8.55 -1.29
N ARG A 419 14.90 8.92 -0.32
CA ARG A 419 14.45 9.13 1.07
C ARG A 419 13.34 10.19 1.19
N GLN A 420 13.42 11.28 0.41
CA GLN A 420 12.40 12.34 0.42
C GLN A 420 11.10 11.96 -0.30
N MET A 421 11.15 10.98 -1.20
CA MET A 421 9.98 10.41 -1.88
C MET A 421 9.45 9.16 -1.15
N GLY A 422 9.90 8.89 0.08
CA GLY A 422 9.37 7.80 0.89
C GLY A 422 9.97 6.41 0.62
N GLU A 423 10.96 6.28 -0.26
CA GLU A 423 11.53 4.97 -0.64
C GLU A 423 13.05 4.88 -0.39
N PRO A 424 13.57 5.14 0.83
CA PRO A 424 14.99 4.98 1.11
C PRO A 424 15.47 3.53 0.84
N LEU A 425 16.59 3.40 0.13
CA LEU A 425 17.27 2.12 -0.07
C LEU A 425 17.57 1.46 1.29
N TYR A 426 17.24 0.17 1.44
CA TYR A 426 17.39 -0.57 2.70
C TYR A 426 16.68 0.05 3.91
N GLY A 427 15.68 0.90 3.67
CA GLY A 427 14.98 1.66 4.70
C GLY A 427 13.56 1.20 5.00
N ARG A 428 13.05 0.19 4.28
CA ARG A 428 11.78 -0.46 4.64
C ARG A 428 11.99 -1.25 5.93
N ILE A 429 11.13 -1.01 6.90
CA ILE A 429 11.30 -1.58 8.25
C ILE A 429 10.77 -3.02 8.31
N THR A 430 9.73 -3.30 7.55
CA THR A 430 9.04 -4.58 7.41
C THR A 430 9.61 -5.44 6.28
N PRO A 431 9.51 -6.78 6.35
CA PRO A 431 10.03 -7.71 5.34
C PRO A 431 9.20 -7.83 4.05
N ASP A 432 8.02 -7.21 3.99
CA ASP A 432 7.09 -7.21 2.86
C ASP A 432 7.52 -6.31 1.68
N GLY A 433 8.52 -5.45 1.89
CA GLY A 433 8.99 -4.52 0.87
C GLY A 433 8.09 -3.30 0.65
N TRP A 434 8.50 -2.42 -0.24
CA TRP A 434 7.74 -1.25 -0.66
C TRP A 434 6.54 -1.64 -1.56
N PRO A 435 5.41 -0.91 -1.50
CA PRO A 435 4.22 -1.26 -2.26
C PRO A 435 4.44 -1.14 -3.77
N LEU A 436 3.92 -2.11 -4.54
CA LEU A 436 4.10 -2.14 -5.99
C LEU A 436 3.05 -1.30 -6.74
N ASP A 437 1.93 -0.94 -6.11
CA ASP A 437 0.83 -0.20 -6.71
C ASP A 437 1.04 1.30 -6.82
N SER A 438 0.29 1.94 -7.71
CA SER A 438 0.40 3.38 -7.92
C SER A 438 -0.19 4.22 -6.78
N ALA A 439 -1.26 3.76 -6.14
CA ALA A 439 -1.98 4.53 -5.12
C ALA A 439 -1.10 4.93 -3.93
N SER A 440 -0.16 4.05 -3.57
CA SER A 440 0.84 4.29 -2.52
C SER A 440 1.81 5.45 -2.83
N TRP A 441 1.92 5.85 -4.11
CA TRP A 441 2.93 6.81 -4.59
C TRP A 441 2.36 8.03 -5.31
N THR A 442 1.03 8.14 -5.42
CA THR A 442 0.35 9.21 -6.17
C THR A 442 -0.22 10.32 -5.31
N GLY A 443 -0.06 10.26 -3.98
CA GLY A 443 -0.48 11.32 -3.06
C GLY A 443 0.10 12.69 -3.43
N SER A 444 -0.60 13.76 -3.07
CA SER A 444 -0.24 15.14 -3.46
C SER A 444 1.17 15.54 -3.01
N GLY A 445 1.59 15.13 -1.80
CA GLY A 445 2.95 15.32 -1.31
C GLY A 445 3.99 14.60 -2.17
N GLN A 446 3.71 13.36 -2.58
CA GLN A 446 4.59 12.56 -3.44
C GLN A 446 4.74 13.17 -4.84
N MET A 447 3.63 13.60 -5.44
CA MET A 447 3.65 14.29 -6.73
C MET A 447 4.45 15.61 -6.66
N SER A 448 4.30 16.38 -5.58
CA SER A 448 5.07 17.60 -5.34
C SER A 448 6.59 17.34 -5.33
N LYS A 449 7.02 16.32 -4.56
CA LYS A 449 8.44 15.93 -4.48
C LYS A 449 9.00 15.48 -5.82
N ARG A 450 8.22 14.75 -6.63
CA ARG A 450 8.62 14.34 -7.99
C ARG A 450 8.87 15.52 -8.90
N PHE A 451 8.03 16.57 -8.84
CA PHE A 451 8.24 17.78 -9.63
C PHE A 451 9.48 18.55 -9.17
N ASP A 452 9.67 18.69 -7.86
CA ASP A 452 10.85 19.35 -7.29
C ASP A 452 12.15 18.67 -7.75
N PHE A 453 12.18 17.35 -7.68
CA PHE A 453 13.28 16.55 -8.17
C PHE A 453 13.50 16.73 -9.68
N ALA A 454 12.45 16.65 -10.50
CA ALA A 454 12.56 16.84 -11.96
C ALA A 454 13.11 18.23 -12.32
N ARG A 455 12.72 19.27 -11.57
CA ARG A 455 13.26 20.63 -11.68
C ARG A 455 14.76 20.67 -11.33
N VAL A 456 15.16 19.98 -10.27
CA VAL A 456 16.56 19.95 -9.80
C VAL A 456 17.45 19.18 -10.77
N ILE A 457 16.99 18.07 -11.36
CA ILE A 457 17.68 17.39 -12.45
C ILE A 457 17.80 18.30 -13.67
N GLY A 458 16.68 18.83 -14.17
CA GLY A 458 16.65 19.60 -15.40
C GLY A 458 17.43 20.92 -15.32
N SER A 459 17.57 21.51 -14.13
CA SER A 459 18.34 22.75 -13.94
C SER A 459 19.84 22.54 -13.78
N GLY A 460 20.32 21.31 -13.53
CA GLY A 460 21.73 21.03 -13.22
C GLY A 460 22.20 21.54 -11.84
N ARG A 461 21.36 22.21 -11.06
CA ARG A 461 21.69 22.74 -9.72
C ARG A 461 21.57 21.68 -8.64
N ASN A 462 22.26 20.56 -8.83
CA ASN A 462 22.03 19.33 -8.08
C ASN A 462 23.29 18.67 -7.51
N ARG A 463 24.48 19.26 -7.76
CA ARG A 463 25.78 18.77 -7.28
C ARG A 463 26.14 17.35 -7.74
N LEU A 464 25.40 16.75 -8.67
CA LEU A 464 25.66 15.41 -9.18
C LEU A 464 27.03 15.34 -9.88
N LEU A 465 27.38 16.40 -10.62
CA LEU A 465 28.62 16.52 -11.40
C LEU A 465 29.65 17.47 -10.78
N ALA A 466 29.39 17.99 -9.58
CA ALA A 466 30.33 18.85 -8.88
C ALA A 466 31.39 17.99 -8.19
N GLY A 467 32.68 18.27 -8.41
CA GLY A 467 33.75 17.76 -7.56
C GLY A 467 33.70 18.42 -6.17
N ASP A 468 34.28 17.78 -5.17
CA ASP A 468 34.31 18.27 -3.79
C ASP A 468 34.76 19.75 -3.73
N GLY A 469 33.87 20.64 -3.28
CA GLY A 469 34.17 22.06 -3.02
C GLY A 469 33.95 23.05 -4.18
N ALA A 470 33.50 22.62 -5.37
CA ALA A 470 33.30 23.56 -6.49
C ALA A 470 32.01 24.40 -6.35
N GLN A 471 32.13 25.74 -6.40
CA GLN A 471 30.99 26.63 -6.58
C GLN A 471 30.45 26.51 -8.01
N VAL A 472 29.14 26.37 -8.15
CA VAL A 472 28.45 26.35 -9.44
C VAL A 472 28.23 27.80 -9.88
N ALA A 473 29.17 28.35 -10.65
CA ALA A 473 29.04 29.68 -11.28
C ALA A 473 28.66 29.55 -12.76
N GLY A 474 27.71 30.38 -13.23
CA GLY A 474 27.22 30.42 -14.63
C GLY A 474 25.74 30.02 -14.78
N ASP A 475 25.05 30.59 -15.79
CA ASP A 475 23.67 30.23 -16.16
C ASP A 475 23.62 29.92 -17.68
N PRO A 476 23.30 28.68 -18.09
CA PRO A 476 23.02 27.53 -17.23
C PRO A 476 24.29 27.03 -16.51
N PRO A 477 24.14 26.41 -15.33
CA PRO A 477 25.27 25.90 -14.57
C PRO A 477 26.02 24.79 -15.35
N PRO A 478 27.34 24.65 -15.16
CA PRO A 478 28.09 23.49 -15.67
C PRO A 478 27.42 22.19 -15.20
N GLY A 479 26.86 21.42 -16.14
CA GLY A 479 26.18 20.16 -15.84
C GLY A 479 24.65 20.14 -15.98
N ALA A 480 24.01 21.23 -16.43
CA ALA A 480 22.62 21.16 -16.88
C ALA A 480 22.48 20.21 -18.10
N PRO A 481 21.51 19.28 -18.11
CA PRO A 481 21.33 18.34 -19.22
C PRO A 481 20.60 18.97 -20.42
N ASP A 482 21.08 18.75 -21.64
CA ASP A 482 20.33 19.05 -22.86
C ASP A 482 19.34 17.92 -23.18
N ILE A 483 18.27 17.85 -22.39
CA ILE A 483 17.25 16.79 -22.55
C ILE A 483 16.59 16.90 -23.92
N ARG A 484 16.23 18.11 -24.38
CA ARG A 484 15.48 18.30 -25.63
C ARG A 484 16.32 18.00 -26.87
N GLY A 485 17.62 18.24 -26.81
CA GLY A 485 18.58 17.89 -27.86
C GLY A 485 19.08 16.45 -27.82
N SER A 486 18.73 15.66 -26.80
CA SER A 486 19.12 14.26 -26.70
C SER A 486 18.33 13.36 -27.68
N ALA A 487 18.98 12.33 -28.22
CA ALA A 487 18.31 11.33 -29.06
C ALA A 487 17.19 10.57 -28.31
N PRO A 488 17.36 10.16 -27.04
CA PRO A 488 16.31 9.50 -26.28
C PRO A 488 15.03 10.34 -26.15
N TYR A 489 15.17 11.65 -25.94
CA TYR A 489 14.00 12.52 -25.90
C TYR A 489 13.35 12.67 -27.27
N ARG A 490 14.12 13.01 -28.32
CA ARG A 490 13.56 13.26 -29.67
C ARG A 490 12.90 12.03 -30.27
N ASP A 491 13.53 10.87 -30.11
CA ASP A 491 13.16 9.66 -30.84
C ASP A 491 12.15 8.81 -30.06
N ALA A 492 12.13 8.88 -28.72
CA ALA A 492 11.28 8.04 -27.89
C ALA A 492 10.27 8.83 -27.02
N ILE A 493 10.65 9.97 -26.44
CA ILE A 493 9.75 10.71 -25.53
C ILE A 493 8.83 11.67 -26.29
N ALA A 494 9.37 12.56 -27.10
CA ALA A 494 8.60 13.60 -27.80
C ALA A 494 7.44 13.05 -28.66
N PRO A 495 7.58 11.92 -29.40
CA PRO A 495 6.49 11.36 -30.21
C PRO A 495 5.34 10.75 -29.39
N THR A 496 5.60 10.42 -28.12
CA THR A 496 4.64 9.77 -27.20
C THR A 496 3.91 10.74 -26.27
N LEU A 497 4.31 12.02 -26.24
CA LEU A 497 3.64 13.04 -25.42
C LEU A 497 2.17 13.21 -25.82
N SER A 498 1.30 13.49 -24.84
CA SER A 498 -0.11 13.80 -25.12
C SER A 498 -0.25 15.19 -25.76
N GLY A 499 -1.41 15.47 -26.35
CA GLY A 499 -1.74 16.82 -26.84
C GLY A 499 -1.66 17.87 -25.73
N ALA A 500 -2.20 17.56 -24.55
CA ALA A 500 -2.16 18.42 -23.37
C ALA A 500 -0.72 18.71 -22.93
N THR A 501 0.14 17.68 -22.84
CA THR A 501 1.55 17.84 -22.47
C THR A 501 2.31 18.68 -23.50
N ARG A 502 2.10 18.46 -24.81
CA ARG A 502 2.71 19.30 -25.86
C ARG A 502 2.28 20.77 -25.76
N ALA A 503 0.99 21.02 -25.54
CA ALA A 503 0.45 22.37 -25.39
C ALA A 503 1.03 23.07 -24.13
N ALA A 504 1.13 22.35 -23.02
CA ALA A 504 1.77 22.86 -21.80
C ALA A 504 3.25 23.19 -22.01
N LEU A 505 4.02 22.29 -22.65
CA LEU A 505 5.43 22.51 -22.96
C LEU A 505 5.66 23.68 -23.92
N ALA A 506 4.73 23.95 -24.84
CA ALA A 506 4.81 25.12 -25.73
C ALA A 506 4.75 26.45 -24.93
N LYS A 507 3.94 26.51 -23.87
CA LYS A 507 3.83 27.69 -22.98
C LYS A 507 5.11 27.97 -22.17
N ALA A 508 5.99 26.97 -22.03
CA ALA A 508 7.28 27.11 -21.37
C ALA A 508 8.36 27.77 -22.25
N LYS A 509 8.13 27.96 -23.56
CA LYS A 509 9.17 28.42 -24.51
C LYS A 509 9.51 29.92 -24.45
N ASN A 510 8.74 30.76 -23.77
CA ASN A 510 9.01 32.20 -23.67
C ASN A 510 9.61 32.59 -22.31
N ALA A 511 10.93 32.44 -22.15
CA ALA A 511 11.77 33.10 -21.13
C ALA A 511 13.28 32.85 -21.36
N PHE A 512 13.81 33.14 -22.55
CA PHE A 512 15.23 33.51 -22.68
C PHE A 512 15.37 34.42 -23.90
N VAL A 513 15.06 35.70 -23.71
CA VAL A 513 15.49 36.75 -24.62
C VAL A 513 16.76 37.35 -24.00
N PRO A 514 17.95 37.14 -24.59
CA PRO A 514 19.12 37.91 -24.18
C PRO A 514 18.79 39.39 -24.39
N LYS A 515 19.10 40.24 -23.41
CA LYS A 515 19.02 41.70 -23.57
C LYS A 515 19.86 42.12 -24.78
N ALA A 516 19.23 42.31 -25.92
CA ALA A 516 19.76 43.12 -27.01
C ALA A 516 19.25 44.54 -26.78
N THR A 517 20.20 45.44 -26.56
CA THR A 517 20.02 46.88 -26.58
C THR A 517 19.51 47.31 -27.95
N THR A 518 18.25 47.74 -28.03
CA THR A 518 17.80 48.91 -28.80
C THR A 518 16.36 49.24 -28.41
N ALA A 519 16.12 50.51 -28.11
CA ALA A 519 14.80 51.03 -27.82
C ALA A 519 14.04 51.21 -29.13
N GLU A 520 12.89 50.54 -29.27
CA GLU A 520 11.80 51.02 -30.11
C GLU A 520 10.48 50.82 -29.36
N VAL A 521 9.79 51.95 -29.14
CA VAL A 521 8.47 52.02 -28.55
C VAL A 521 7.47 51.60 -29.62
N SER A 522 6.87 50.42 -29.48
CA SER A 522 5.68 50.04 -30.25
C SER A 522 4.42 50.32 -29.43
N VAL A 523 3.57 51.18 -29.97
CA VAL A 523 2.31 51.63 -29.37
C VAL A 523 1.24 50.55 -29.56
N MET A 524 0.72 50.01 -28.46
CA MET A 524 -0.35 49.01 -28.45
C MET A 524 -1.65 49.59 -29.03
N ASN A 525 -2.26 48.88 -29.97
CA ASN A 525 -3.42 49.39 -30.70
C ASN A 525 -4.72 49.12 -29.92
N ARG A 526 -5.68 50.05 -29.96
CA ARG A 526 -6.92 50.06 -29.13
C ARG A 526 -7.77 48.79 -29.25
N ARG A 527 -7.60 48.02 -30.34
CA ARG A 527 -8.27 46.75 -30.62
C ARG A 527 -7.71 45.57 -29.81
N GLU A 528 -6.42 45.58 -29.48
CA GLU A 528 -5.78 44.57 -28.62
C GLU A 528 -6.15 44.79 -27.14
N PHE A 529 -6.30 46.05 -26.72
CA PHE A 529 -6.78 46.38 -25.37
C PHE A 529 -8.23 45.92 -25.15
N LEU A 530 -9.11 46.08 -26.15
CA LEU A 530 -10.51 45.63 -26.04
C LEU A 530 -10.65 44.09 -26.11
N LEU A 531 -9.79 43.38 -26.85
CA LEU A 531 -9.74 41.92 -26.85
C LEU A 531 -9.18 41.35 -25.53
N ALA A 532 -8.20 42.02 -24.92
CA ALA A 532 -7.70 41.66 -23.59
C ALA A 532 -8.72 41.96 -22.47
N ALA A 533 -9.49 43.04 -22.59
CA ALA A 533 -10.55 43.40 -21.64
C ALA A 533 -11.77 42.47 -21.74
N ALA A 534 -12.14 42.01 -22.95
CA ALA A 534 -13.22 41.03 -23.13
C ALA A 534 -12.83 39.62 -22.65
N GLY A 535 -11.55 39.24 -22.77
CA GLY A 535 -11.04 37.98 -22.20
C GLY A 535 -10.97 37.96 -20.67
N ALA A 536 -10.81 39.12 -20.03
CA ALA A 536 -10.78 39.24 -18.57
C ALA A 536 -12.17 39.17 -17.92
N ALA A 537 -13.23 39.57 -18.63
CA ALA A 537 -14.61 39.50 -18.13
C ALA A 537 -15.27 38.12 -18.34
N ALA A 538 -14.80 37.32 -19.30
CA ALA A 538 -15.28 35.94 -19.51
C ALA A 538 -14.45 34.88 -18.75
N ALA A 539 -13.34 35.25 -18.12
CA ALA A 539 -12.53 34.37 -17.28
C ALA A 539 -13.00 34.32 -15.81
N SER A 540 -14.04 35.07 -15.45
CA SER A 540 -14.60 35.11 -14.09
C SER A 540 -15.62 33.99 -13.81
N THR A 541 -15.95 33.15 -14.79
CA THR A 541 -17.00 32.12 -14.68
C THR A 541 -16.53 30.70 -15.01
N LEU A 542 -15.22 30.45 -15.14
CA LEU A 542 -14.69 29.09 -15.14
C LEU A 542 -14.59 28.60 -13.69
N SER A 543 -15.67 27.96 -13.26
CA SER A 543 -15.87 27.31 -11.97
C SER A 543 -14.62 26.56 -11.49
N PHE A 544 -13.99 27.14 -10.49
CA PHE A 544 -13.07 26.50 -9.56
C PHE A 544 -13.82 25.32 -8.91
N SER A 545 -13.69 24.13 -9.49
CA SER A 545 -14.36 22.90 -9.03
C SER A 545 -13.42 22.02 -8.21
N GLY A 546 -12.51 22.65 -7.45
CA GLY A 546 -12.08 22.08 -6.18
C GLY A 546 -12.96 22.73 -5.14
N ARG A 547 -13.99 22.03 -4.65
CA ARG A 547 -14.65 22.46 -3.43
C ARG A 547 -13.58 22.39 -2.32
N LEU A 548 -12.85 23.49 -2.13
CA LEU A 548 -12.30 23.88 -0.84
C LEU A 548 -13.55 24.04 0.04
N PHE A 549 -14.03 22.93 0.59
CA PHE A 549 -15.03 22.98 1.62
C PHE A 549 -14.33 23.64 2.82
N ALA A 550 -14.54 24.95 2.96
CA ALA A 550 -14.60 25.50 4.31
C ALA A 550 -15.74 24.74 4.98
N ALA A 551 -15.41 23.69 5.72
CA ALA A 551 -16.42 22.94 6.47
C ALA A 551 -17.15 23.95 7.37
N PRO A 552 -18.48 23.84 7.54
CA PRO A 552 -19.27 24.80 8.28
C PRO A 552 -18.61 25.14 9.62
N ALA A 553 -18.66 26.43 9.99
CA ALA A 553 -18.28 26.83 11.34
C ALA A 553 -19.11 26.00 12.34
N GLY A 554 -18.45 25.26 13.24
CA GLY A 554 -19.08 24.34 14.18
C GLY A 554 -19.03 22.84 13.85
N SER A 555 -18.37 22.40 12.77
CA SER A 555 -18.18 20.96 12.50
C SER A 555 -17.13 20.33 13.43
N PRO A 556 -17.37 19.13 14.00
CA PRO A 556 -16.41 18.40 14.84
C PRO A 556 -15.09 18.14 14.11
N ARG A 557 -14.00 18.19 14.86
CA ARG A 557 -12.62 17.93 14.42
C ARG A 557 -12.04 16.75 15.19
N PHE A 558 -11.32 15.90 14.48
CA PHE A 558 -10.59 14.78 15.06
C PHE A 558 -9.14 14.75 14.57
N LEU A 559 -8.20 14.61 15.50
CA LEU A 559 -6.79 14.36 15.19
C LEU A 559 -6.34 13.05 15.86
N LEU A 560 -5.88 12.09 15.06
CA LEU A 560 -5.19 10.90 15.56
C LEU A 560 -3.68 11.16 15.64
N VAL A 561 -3.12 10.98 16.83
CA VAL A 561 -1.68 11.00 17.08
C VAL A 561 -1.20 9.58 17.35
N PHE A 562 -0.52 8.98 16.38
CA PHE A 562 0.00 7.62 16.51
C PHE A 562 1.45 7.64 16.99
N LEU A 563 1.71 7.15 18.20
CA LEU A 563 3.05 7.00 18.76
C LEU A 563 3.65 5.69 18.24
N ARG A 564 4.62 5.78 17.32
CA ARG A 564 5.31 4.63 16.72
C ARG A 564 6.40 4.13 17.68
N GLY A 565 6.21 2.93 18.21
CA GLY A 565 7.21 2.24 19.02
C GLY A 565 6.70 1.77 20.37
N GLY A 566 5.40 1.66 20.63
CA GLY A 566 4.86 1.03 21.85
C GLY A 566 5.44 1.55 23.16
N TYR A 567 5.09 2.75 23.62
CA TYR A 567 5.78 3.39 24.76
C TYR A 567 5.49 2.79 26.15
N ASP A 568 6.37 3.03 27.12
CA ASP A 568 6.15 2.66 28.52
C ASP A 568 5.13 3.57 29.22
N CYS A 569 3.86 3.17 29.15
CA CYS A 569 2.74 3.94 29.69
C CYS A 569 2.75 4.10 31.22
N ASN A 570 3.43 3.22 31.96
CA ASN A 570 3.53 3.28 33.41
C ASN A 570 4.38 4.45 33.92
N ASN A 571 5.24 4.98 33.05
CA ASN A 571 6.01 6.19 33.31
C ASN A 571 5.36 7.44 32.71
N LEU A 572 4.13 7.35 32.19
CA LEU A 572 3.25 8.49 31.97
C LEU A 572 2.19 8.53 33.07
N LEU A 573 1.36 7.49 33.12
CA LEU A 573 0.28 7.31 34.07
C LEU A 573 0.78 6.37 35.16
N VAL A 574 1.31 6.97 36.22
CA VAL A 574 2.04 6.32 37.30
C VAL A 574 1.04 5.66 38.25
N PRO A 575 1.08 4.33 38.46
CA PRO A 575 0.22 3.64 39.42
C PRO A 575 0.74 3.85 40.86
N CYS A 576 0.70 5.09 41.35
CA CYS A 576 1.31 5.51 42.62
C CYS A 576 0.73 4.83 43.86
N GLY A 577 -0.50 4.29 43.77
CA GLY A 577 -1.11 3.47 44.82
C GLY A 577 -0.61 2.03 44.90
N SER A 578 0.22 1.58 43.96
CA SER A 578 0.74 0.21 43.90
C SER A 578 2.18 0.13 44.39
N ASP A 579 2.42 -0.55 45.53
CA ASP A 579 3.79 -0.83 45.98
C ASP A 579 4.54 -1.74 45.00
N PHE A 580 3.82 -2.63 44.32
CA PHE A 580 4.36 -3.51 43.28
C PHE A 580 4.99 -2.76 42.10
N TYR A 581 4.51 -1.55 41.76
CA TYR A 581 5.15 -0.69 40.76
C TYR A 581 6.55 -0.26 41.18
N TYR A 582 6.71 0.15 42.44
CA TYR A 582 8.00 0.59 42.98
C TYR A 582 8.98 -0.57 43.12
N GLU A 583 8.50 -1.73 43.57
CA GLU A 583 9.31 -2.96 43.70
C GLU A 583 9.79 -3.50 42.34
N SER A 584 8.92 -3.47 41.33
CA SER A 584 9.25 -3.90 39.96
C SER A 584 10.08 -2.89 39.16
N ARG A 585 10.17 -1.68 39.72
CA ARG A 585 10.56 -0.35 39.21
C ARG A 585 11.89 0.26 39.65
N PRO A 586 12.95 -0.47 40.02
CA PRO A 586 13.98 0.08 40.90
C PRO A 586 14.71 1.31 40.36
N THR A 587 14.87 1.47 39.04
CA THR A 587 15.50 2.65 38.44
C THR A 587 14.55 3.52 37.64
N LEU A 588 13.45 2.93 37.15
CA LEU A 588 12.47 3.63 36.31
C LEU A 588 11.34 4.31 37.08
N ALA A 589 11.00 3.86 38.29
CA ALA A 589 9.82 4.34 39.00
C ALA A 589 9.85 5.86 39.25
N ILE A 590 8.70 6.51 39.03
CA ILE A 590 8.48 7.91 39.41
C ILE A 590 8.04 7.95 40.88
N ALA A 591 8.69 8.80 41.68
CA ALA A 591 8.41 8.93 43.11
C ALA A 591 6.92 9.19 43.41
N LYS A 592 6.42 8.62 44.52
CA LYS A 592 5.04 8.84 45.00
C LYS A 592 4.73 10.34 45.10
N PRO A 593 3.49 10.78 44.81
CA PRO A 593 3.14 12.18 44.89
C PRO A 593 3.50 12.81 46.23
N GLU A 594 4.34 13.85 46.20
CA GLU A 594 4.84 14.54 47.37
C GLU A 594 4.74 16.06 47.16
N PRO A 595 3.94 16.77 47.98
CA PRO A 595 3.85 18.22 47.88
C PRO A 595 5.22 18.90 47.98
N GLY A 596 5.54 19.75 47.01
CA GLY A 596 6.80 20.50 46.97
C GLY A 596 7.97 19.78 46.29
N ASN A 597 7.84 18.50 45.93
CA ASN A 597 8.87 17.77 45.18
C ASN A 597 8.63 17.86 43.66
N PRO A 598 9.48 18.57 42.89
CA PRO A 598 9.29 18.74 41.45
C PRO A 598 9.49 17.45 40.65
N ASP A 599 10.21 16.46 41.20
CA ASP A 599 10.48 15.18 40.56
C ASP A 599 9.48 14.08 40.96
N SER A 600 8.48 14.38 41.80
CA SER A 600 7.42 13.43 42.17
C SER A 600 6.22 13.45 41.22
N ALA A 601 5.50 12.33 41.13
CA ALA A 601 4.27 12.22 40.36
C ALA A 601 3.23 13.26 40.81
N VAL A 602 2.48 13.83 39.86
CA VAL A 602 1.36 14.72 40.16
C VAL A 602 0.12 13.87 40.42
N ALA A 603 -0.43 13.89 41.63
CA ALA A 603 -1.60 13.08 41.97
C ALA A 603 -2.80 13.41 41.06
N LEU A 604 -3.41 12.38 40.46
CA LEU A 604 -4.67 12.48 39.72
C LEU A 604 -5.82 11.95 40.59
N ASP A 605 -5.62 10.80 41.25
CA ASP A 605 -6.48 10.25 42.29
C ASP A 605 -5.65 9.44 43.31
N ALA A 606 -6.29 8.59 44.11
CA ALA A 606 -5.61 7.78 45.14
C ALA A 606 -4.69 6.68 44.57
N ASN A 607 -4.91 6.23 43.34
CA ASN A 607 -4.21 5.12 42.71
C ASN A 607 -3.27 5.56 41.59
N TRP A 608 -3.58 6.69 40.95
CA TRP A 608 -2.92 7.18 39.74
C TRP A 608 -2.32 8.57 39.94
N GLY A 609 -1.10 8.72 39.43
CA GLY A 609 -0.40 9.98 39.27
C GLY A 609 0.03 10.19 37.82
N LEU A 610 0.43 11.42 37.51
CA LEU A 610 0.94 11.82 36.21
C LEU A 610 2.44 12.11 36.32
N ASN A 611 3.22 11.73 35.32
CA ASN A 611 4.65 12.03 35.28
C ASN A 611 4.90 13.55 35.44
N PRO A 612 5.81 14.00 36.32
CA PRO A 612 6.10 15.42 36.53
C PRO A 612 6.54 16.17 35.26
N VAL A 613 7.13 15.51 34.27
CA VAL A 613 7.63 16.20 33.06
C VAL A 613 6.51 16.76 32.17
N VAL A 614 5.28 16.32 32.38
CA VAL A 614 4.08 16.84 31.69
C VAL A 614 3.18 17.67 32.63
N ARG A 615 3.70 18.06 33.80
CA ARG A 615 2.99 18.88 34.80
C ARG A 615 2.55 20.21 34.22
N ASP A 616 3.41 20.89 33.47
CA ASP A 616 3.12 22.24 32.97
C ASP A 616 2.34 22.22 31.64
N SER A 617 2.17 21.05 31.02
CA SER A 617 1.53 20.90 29.71
C SER A 617 0.19 20.16 29.77
N LEU A 618 0.14 18.96 30.35
CA LEU A 618 -1.06 18.12 30.36
C LEU A 618 -1.92 18.27 31.62
N TYR A 619 -1.30 18.49 32.78
CA TYR A 619 -2.06 18.64 34.03
C TYR A 619 -3.06 19.82 34.02
N PRO A 620 -2.77 20.98 33.39
CA PRO A 620 -3.78 22.03 33.24
C PRO A 620 -5.01 21.60 32.44
N LEU A 621 -4.83 20.77 31.40
CA LEU A 621 -5.94 20.21 30.62
C LEU A 621 -6.75 19.20 31.47
N TRP A 622 -6.08 18.41 32.30
CA TRP A 622 -6.76 17.55 33.28
C TRP A 622 -7.63 18.35 34.25
N GLN A 623 -7.09 19.43 34.83
CA GLN A 623 -7.82 20.29 35.76
C GLN A 623 -9.02 20.98 35.11
N LYS A 624 -8.90 21.37 33.83
CA LYS A 624 -10.00 21.91 33.02
C LYS A 624 -11.01 20.84 32.59
N LYS A 625 -10.80 19.57 32.98
CA LYS A 625 -11.58 18.40 32.53
C LYS A 625 -11.56 18.21 31.02
N GLN A 626 -10.48 18.59 30.34
CA GLN A 626 -10.28 18.47 28.89
C GLN A 626 -9.34 17.34 28.49
N LEU A 627 -8.91 16.53 29.46
CA LEU A 627 -8.02 15.37 29.28
C LEU A 627 -8.56 14.19 30.09
N ALA A 628 -8.65 13.03 29.44
CA ALA A 628 -8.90 11.74 30.06
C ALA A 628 -7.84 10.73 29.63
N PHE A 629 -7.54 9.77 30.52
CA PHE A 629 -6.72 8.62 30.19
C PHE A 629 -7.55 7.35 30.20
N VAL A 630 -7.31 6.46 29.25
CA VAL A 630 -7.93 5.13 29.16
C VAL A 630 -6.82 4.09 29.43
N PRO A 631 -6.63 3.65 30.68
CA PRO A 631 -5.68 2.59 31.01
C PRO A 631 -6.17 1.22 30.49
N PHE A 632 -5.27 0.23 30.46
CA PHE A 632 -5.57 -1.11 29.95
C PHE A 632 -6.17 -1.08 28.53
N ALA A 633 -5.73 -0.13 27.70
CA ALA A 633 -6.18 0.03 26.33
C ALA A 633 -5.24 -0.66 25.35
N GLY A 634 -5.73 -1.04 24.18
CA GLY A 634 -4.89 -1.64 23.13
C GLY A 634 -5.70 -2.42 22.11
N THR A 635 -5.07 -3.40 21.49
CA THR A 635 -5.70 -4.31 20.53
C THR A 635 -5.70 -5.74 21.07
N ASN A 636 -6.62 -6.56 20.59
CA ASN A 636 -6.63 -8.00 20.85
C ASN A 636 -5.48 -8.76 20.14
N ASP A 637 -4.70 -8.10 19.27
CA ASP A 637 -3.50 -8.67 18.65
C ASP A 637 -2.39 -8.92 19.69
N LEU A 638 -2.03 -10.20 19.86
CA LEU A 638 -1.00 -10.67 20.79
C LEU A 638 0.39 -10.84 20.16
N SER A 639 0.59 -10.46 18.89
CA SER A 639 1.87 -10.60 18.18
C SER A 639 3.01 -9.85 18.89
N ARG A 640 2.70 -8.68 19.47
CA ARG A 640 3.68 -7.72 20.03
C ARG A 640 4.73 -7.30 18.99
N SER A 641 4.38 -7.41 17.72
CA SER A 641 5.21 -7.00 16.59
C SER A 641 4.86 -5.56 16.24
N HIS A 642 5.85 -4.67 16.27
CA HIS A 642 5.62 -3.28 15.83
C HIS A 642 5.01 -3.21 14.44
N PHE A 643 5.32 -4.17 13.58
CA PHE A 643 4.86 -4.22 12.22
C PHE A 643 3.39 -4.64 12.13
N GLU A 644 3.11 -5.85 12.62
CA GLU A 644 1.77 -6.43 12.50
C GLU A 644 0.76 -5.60 13.29
N THR A 645 1.10 -5.19 14.51
CA THR A 645 0.18 -4.49 15.40
C THR A 645 -0.10 -3.05 14.94
N GLN A 646 0.91 -2.33 14.41
CA GLN A 646 0.67 -1.00 13.85
C GLN A 646 -0.26 -1.08 12.64
N ASP A 647 0.04 -2.00 11.71
CA ASP A 647 -0.76 -2.13 10.50
C ASP A 647 -2.19 -2.59 10.84
N HIS A 648 -2.34 -3.49 11.82
CA HIS A 648 -3.64 -3.95 12.29
C HIS A 648 -4.48 -2.80 12.87
N ILE A 649 -3.89 -1.96 13.71
CA ILE A 649 -4.59 -0.78 14.25
C ILE A 649 -4.98 0.17 13.12
N GLU A 650 -4.08 0.47 12.19
CA GLU A 650 -4.34 1.40 11.08
C GLU A 650 -5.38 0.89 10.07
N ARG A 651 -5.49 -0.42 9.86
CA ARG A 651 -6.59 -1.01 9.08
C ARG A 651 -7.91 -0.97 9.83
N GLY A 652 -7.88 -1.14 11.16
CA GLY A 652 -9.09 -1.18 11.99
C GLY A 652 -9.99 -2.39 11.69
N GLU A 653 -9.41 -3.51 11.26
CA GLU A 653 -10.11 -4.73 10.86
C GLU A 653 -10.18 -5.77 12.01
N PRO A 654 -11.20 -6.66 12.05
CA PRO A 654 -11.21 -7.79 12.97
C PRO A 654 -10.03 -8.76 12.76
N LEU A 655 -9.61 -9.44 13.83
CA LEU A 655 -8.62 -10.51 13.73
C LEU A 655 -9.19 -11.69 12.93
N GLY A 656 -8.37 -12.28 12.05
CA GLY A 656 -8.75 -13.46 11.25
C GLY A 656 -9.50 -13.17 9.95
N HIS A 657 -9.75 -11.90 9.62
CA HIS A 657 -10.30 -11.50 8.32
C HIS A 657 -9.19 -11.45 7.25
N GLU A 658 -9.53 -11.65 5.97
CA GLU A 658 -8.57 -11.45 4.87
C GLU A 658 -7.95 -10.04 4.93
N THR A 659 -6.63 -9.97 5.03
CA THR A 659 -5.91 -8.71 5.21
C THR A 659 -6.00 -7.85 3.96
N SER A 660 -6.66 -6.69 4.06
CA SER A 660 -6.67 -5.69 3.01
C SER A 660 -5.82 -4.49 3.40
N TYR A 661 -4.59 -4.43 2.88
CA TYR A 661 -3.70 -3.26 3.01
C TYR A 661 -4.24 -2.00 2.30
N ARG A 662 -5.41 -2.09 1.66
CA ARG A 662 -6.11 -0.98 0.99
C ARG A 662 -7.45 -0.70 1.65
N SER A 663 -7.50 -0.76 2.97
CA SER A 663 -8.69 -0.53 3.78
C SER A 663 -8.31 0.12 5.11
N GLY A 664 -7.81 1.35 5.07
CA GLY A 664 -7.52 2.13 6.27
C GLY A 664 -8.81 2.63 6.95
N PHE A 665 -8.89 2.57 8.27
CA PHE A 665 -10.14 2.93 8.96
C PHE A 665 -10.48 4.43 8.87
N LEU A 666 -9.48 5.32 8.86
CA LEU A 666 -9.69 6.75 8.66
C LEU A 666 -10.05 7.06 7.21
N ALA A 667 -9.57 6.27 6.25
CA ALA A 667 -9.99 6.33 4.85
C ALA A 667 -11.48 5.99 4.76
N ARG A 668 -11.91 4.87 5.38
CA ARG A 668 -13.33 4.48 5.42
C ARG A 668 -14.21 5.54 6.09
N LEU A 669 -13.74 6.09 7.22
CA LEU A 669 -14.42 7.18 7.93
C LEU A 669 -14.52 8.44 7.06
N SER A 670 -13.43 8.88 6.42
CA SER A 670 -13.42 10.01 5.48
C SER A 670 -14.40 9.83 4.32
N GLY A 671 -14.53 8.60 3.81
CA GLY A 671 -15.54 8.26 2.82
C GLY A 671 -16.98 8.37 3.37
N LEU A 672 -17.20 8.12 4.66
CA LEU A 672 -18.51 8.20 5.31
C LEU A 672 -18.89 9.64 5.66
N LEU A 673 -17.93 10.48 6.01
CA LEU A 673 -18.16 11.86 6.42
C LEU A 673 -18.24 12.78 5.18
N ASN A 674 -19.44 13.15 4.75
CA ASN A 674 -19.62 14.19 3.74
C ASN A 674 -19.26 15.56 4.33
N GLY A 675 -18.40 16.33 3.66
CA GLY A 675 -18.03 17.69 4.11
C GLY A 675 -17.00 17.77 5.24
N ALA A 676 -16.27 16.68 5.54
CA ALA A 676 -15.18 16.66 6.52
C ALA A 676 -13.82 16.42 5.82
N PRO A 677 -13.13 17.46 5.32
CA PRO A 677 -11.86 17.29 4.63
C PRO A 677 -10.81 16.59 5.50
N ALA A 678 -10.12 15.62 4.93
CA ALA A 678 -9.11 14.82 5.61
C ALA A 678 -7.68 15.19 5.17
N ILE A 679 -6.70 15.05 6.06
CA ILE A 679 -5.28 15.26 5.76
C ILE A 679 -4.37 14.39 6.65
N ALA A 680 -3.26 13.92 6.09
CA ALA A 680 -2.17 13.31 6.84
C ALA A 680 -0.97 14.27 6.98
N PHE A 681 -0.50 14.50 8.19
CA PHE A 681 0.67 15.34 8.50
C PHE A 681 1.97 14.54 8.52
N THR A 682 2.17 13.71 7.49
CA THR A 682 3.21 12.68 7.40
C THR A 682 3.97 12.78 6.07
N ASN A 683 5.15 12.15 5.98
CA ASN A 683 5.92 12.09 4.74
C ASN A 683 5.19 11.27 3.66
N ASP A 684 4.59 10.17 4.08
CA ASP A 684 3.87 9.20 3.24
C ASP A 684 2.42 9.11 3.70
N LEU A 685 1.49 8.75 2.80
CA LEU A 685 0.10 8.56 3.20
C LEU A 685 0.02 7.32 4.11
N PRO A 686 -0.39 7.47 5.37
CA PRO A 686 -0.39 6.39 6.35
C PRO A 686 -1.43 5.33 5.96
N LEU A 687 -1.22 4.07 6.37
CA LEU A 687 -2.11 2.96 6.05
C LEU A 687 -3.56 3.27 6.46
N SER A 688 -3.74 3.97 7.58
CA SER A 688 -5.04 4.44 8.07
C SER A 688 -5.83 5.29 7.09
N PHE A 689 -5.17 5.98 6.14
CA PHE A 689 -5.80 6.77 5.08
C PHE A 689 -5.72 6.14 3.68
N GLN A 690 -5.19 4.92 3.54
CA GLN A 690 -5.17 4.22 2.26
C GLN A 690 -6.51 3.52 1.99
N GLY A 691 -6.95 3.46 0.72
CA GLY A 691 -7.98 2.50 0.32
C GLY A 691 -9.43 2.96 0.16
N ALA A 692 -9.75 4.26 0.29
CA ALA A 692 -11.14 4.74 0.23
C ALA A 692 -11.61 5.25 -1.16
N GLY A 693 -10.83 5.05 -2.23
CA GLY A 693 -11.17 5.57 -3.56
C GLY A 693 -11.19 7.10 -3.67
N ARG A 694 -10.73 7.83 -2.63
CA ARG A 694 -10.58 9.29 -2.60
C ARG A 694 -9.12 9.66 -2.39
N ASP A 695 -8.65 10.69 -3.11
CA ASP A 695 -7.31 11.26 -2.91
C ASP A 695 -7.29 12.04 -1.58
N ILE A 696 -6.60 11.50 -0.57
CA ILE A 696 -6.37 12.19 0.71
C ILE A 696 -5.00 12.86 0.65
N PRO A 697 -4.91 14.20 0.84
CA PRO A 697 -3.63 14.91 0.78
C PRO A 697 -2.74 14.54 1.99
N ASN A 698 -1.43 14.56 1.76
CA ASN A 698 -0.45 14.40 2.81
C ASN A 698 0.68 15.45 2.71
N ILE A 699 1.13 15.96 3.85
CA ILE A 699 2.25 16.90 3.93
C ILE A 699 3.05 16.72 5.21
N SER A 700 4.36 16.66 5.09
CA SER A 700 5.27 16.71 6.24
C SER A 700 5.53 18.16 6.65
N LEU A 701 5.26 18.48 7.91
CA LEU A 701 5.54 19.78 8.51
C LEU A 701 6.90 19.84 9.21
N LYS A 702 7.68 18.75 9.14
CA LYS A 702 9.07 18.67 9.63
C LYS A 702 9.98 19.53 8.75
N GLY A 703 10.03 20.83 9.01
CA GLY A 703 10.80 21.84 8.26
C GLY A 703 9.95 22.95 7.62
N ASP A 704 10.53 23.73 6.69
CA ASP A 704 9.84 24.76 5.90
C ASP A 704 9.41 24.16 4.55
N PRO A 705 8.11 23.90 4.31
CA PRO A 705 7.60 23.42 3.03
C PRO A 705 7.67 24.53 1.99
N ARG A 706 8.83 24.69 1.33
CA ARG A 706 9.02 25.75 0.34
C ARG A 706 8.28 25.45 -0.97
N ALA A 707 7.51 26.42 -1.43
CA ALA A 707 7.00 26.41 -2.80
C ALA A 707 8.10 26.73 -3.81
N HIS A 708 8.42 25.79 -4.70
CA HIS A 708 9.48 25.97 -5.71
C HIS A 708 8.98 26.38 -7.10
N PHE A 709 7.66 26.41 -7.31
CA PHE A 709 7.03 26.72 -8.61
C PHE A 709 6.20 28.00 -8.50
N ASN A 710 6.38 28.97 -9.40
CA ASN A 710 5.48 30.12 -9.50
C ASN A 710 4.11 29.71 -10.11
N GLU A 711 3.14 30.62 -10.17
CA GLU A 711 1.80 30.34 -10.72
C GLU A 711 1.86 29.86 -12.17
N ARG A 712 2.65 30.53 -13.01
CA ARG A 712 2.84 30.14 -14.41
C ARG A 712 3.40 28.71 -14.53
N GLN A 713 4.41 28.37 -13.75
CA GLN A 713 5.03 27.04 -13.73
C GLN A 713 4.05 25.97 -13.23
N ALA A 714 3.32 26.26 -12.15
CA ALA A 714 2.29 25.36 -11.63
C ALA A 714 1.18 25.12 -12.66
N ALA A 715 0.67 26.17 -13.32
CA ALA A 715 -0.34 26.05 -14.36
C ALA A 715 0.15 25.24 -15.58
N ILE A 716 1.43 25.37 -15.94
CA ILE A 716 2.06 24.54 -16.98
C ILE A 716 2.10 23.08 -16.54
N LEU A 717 2.55 22.79 -15.32
CA LEU A 717 2.64 21.42 -14.79
C LEU A 717 1.25 20.78 -14.67
N SER A 718 0.28 21.45 -14.02
CA SER A 718 -1.10 20.97 -13.93
C SER A 718 -1.72 20.74 -15.31
N GLY A 719 -1.40 21.60 -16.29
CA GLY A 719 -1.83 21.44 -17.68
C GLY A 719 -1.33 20.15 -18.35
N MET A 720 -0.20 19.59 -17.91
CA MET A 720 0.31 18.30 -18.43
C MET A 720 -0.53 17.10 -17.95
N TYR A 721 -1.18 17.21 -16.79
CA TYR A 721 -1.94 16.13 -16.14
C TYR A 721 -3.45 16.28 -16.28
N LYS A 722 -3.94 17.34 -16.94
CA LYS A 722 -5.37 17.56 -17.19
C LYS A 722 -5.99 16.36 -17.92
N GLY A 723 -7.09 15.84 -17.39
CA GLY A 723 -7.79 14.67 -17.94
C GLY A 723 -7.11 13.33 -17.66
N THR A 724 -6.14 13.30 -16.73
CA THR A 724 -5.56 12.05 -16.21
C THR A 724 -6.05 11.80 -14.78
N PRO A 725 -6.00 10.55 -14.28
CA PRO A 725 -6.34 10.24 -12.88
C PRO A 725 -5.50 11.02 -11.85
N LEU A 726 -4.32 11.53 -12.25
CA LEU A 726 -3.42 12.29 -11.37
C LEU A 726 -3.68 13.80 -11.37
N ALA A 727 -4.72 14.28 -12.06
CA ALA A 727 -4.99 15.72 -12.20
C ALA A 727 -5.19 16.38 -10.82
N GLN A 728 -5.96 15.74 -9.94
CA GLN A 728 -6.28 16.27 -8.61
C GLN A 728 -5.06 16.27 -7.70
N ALA A 729 -4.42 15.11 -7.49
CA ALA A 729 -3.20 15.01 -6.71
C ALA A 729 -2.08 15.96 -7.20
N THR A 730 -1.97 16.19 -8.51
CA THR A 730 -1.04 17.17 -9.10
C THR A 730 -1.40 18.61 -8.72
N ALA A 731 -2.67 18.98 -8.84
CA ALA A 731 -3.15 20.32 -8.47
C ALA A 731 -2.90 20.59 -6.99
N ASP A 732 -3.25 19.64 -6.12
CA ASP A 732 -3.07 19.72 -4.68
C ASP A 732 -1.58 19.78 -4.31
N GLY A 733 -0.74 18.95 -4.93
CA GLY A 733 0.70 18.92 -4.66
C GLY A 733 1.43 20.21 -5.05
N LEU A 734 0.91 20.96 -6.04
CA LEU A 734 1.45 22.24 -6.47
C LEU A 734 0.88 23.44 -5.68
N ALA A 735 -0.31 23.29 -5.11
CA ALA A 735 -0.99 24.33 -4.35
C ALA A 735 -0.64 24.29 -2.85
N LEU A 736 -0.65 23.11 -2.23
CA LEU A 736 -0.57 22.95 -0.77
C LEU A 736 0.71 23.55 -0.16
N PRO A 737 1.93 23.32 -0.69
CA PRO A 737 3.13 23.97 -0.15
C PRO A 737 3.12 25.50 -0.29
N LYS A 738 2.41 26.06 -1.28
CA LYS A 738 2.28 27.51 -1.45
C LYS A 738 1.41 28.11 -0.37
N THR A 739 0.24 27.53 -0.15
CA THR A 739 -0.71 27.95 0.88
C THR A 739 -0.02 27.88 2.24
N VAL A 740 0.55 26.73 2.58
CA VAL A 740 1.27 26.54 3.86
C VAL A 740 2.46 27.48 4.00
N SER A 741 3.26 27.71 2.95
CA SER A 741 4.39 28.66 2.99
C SER A 741 3.96 30.13 3.09
N ALA A 742 2.85 30.50 2.46
CA ALA A 742 2.31 31.86 2.53
C ALA A 742 1.75 32.13 3.94
N ASP A 743 0.98 31.20 4.48
CA ASP A 743 0.43 31.27 5.84
C ASP A 743 1.57 31.33 6.87
N LEU A 744 2.58 30.47 6.72
CA LEU A 744 3.80 30.50 7.54
C LEU A 744 4.54 31.84 7.49
N ARG A 745 4.65 32.47 6.31
CA ARG A 745 5.29 33.78 6.17
C ARG A 745 4.47 34.88 6.84
N HIS A 746 3.14 34.82 6.77
CA HIS A 746 2.27 35.76 7.47
C HIS A 746 2.38 35.60 9.00
N GLU A 747 2.40 34.37 9.51
CA GLU A 747 2.54 34.08 10.95
C GLU A 747 3.94 34.45 11.49
N MET A 748 5.02 34.14 10.77
CA MET A 748 6.40 34.48 11.20
C MET A 748 6.64 35.99 11.28
N VAL A 749 5.97 36.78 10.42
CA VAL A 749 6.02 38.25 10.45
C VAL A 749 5.19 38.80 11.62
N ALA A 750 4.07 38.17 11.95
CA ALA A 750 3.19 38.58 13.05
C ALA A 750 3.72 38.19 14.45
N ALA A 751 4.38 37.03 14.58
CA ALA A 751 4.71 36.45 15.88
C ALA A 751 6.06 36.92 16.48
N SER A 752 7.07 37.26 15.67
CA SER A 752 8.46 37.32 16.19
C SER A 752 9.34 38.49 15.73
N ARG A 753 8.82 39.51 15.03
CA ARG A 753 9.65 40.60 14.46
C ARG A 753 10.92 40.09 13.72
N GLY A 754 10.84 38.91 13.09
CA GLY A 754 11.92 38.31 12.31
C GLY A 754 12.96 37.46 13.05
N ALA A 755 12.78 37.08 14.33
CA ALA A 755 13.67 36.13 15.02
C ALA A 755 13.26 34.66 14.81
N PRO A 756 14.18 33.72 14.48
CA PRO A 756 13.86 32.30 14.38
C PRO A 756 13.77 31.63 15.77
N SER A 757 12.79 30.75 15.97
CA SER A 757 12.60 29.97 17.20
C SER A 757 13.24 28.58 17.13
N ALA A 758 13.58 28.03 18.29
CA ALA A 758 14.11 26.67 18.48
C ALA A 758 13.10 25.77 19.21
N HIS A 759 13.19 24.45 18.94
CA HIS A 759 12.41 23.28 19.38
C HIS A 759 11.16 22.92 18.55
N ASN A 760 11.27 21.81 17.81
CA ASN A 760 10.53 21.58 16.56
C ASN A 760 9.11 20.99 16.69
N PHE A 761 8.73 20.29 17.76
CA PHE A 761 7.40 19.64 17.79
C PHE A 761 6.25 20.59 18.20
N ALA A 762 6.47 21.49 19.15
CA ALA A 762 5.47 22.50 19.52
C ALA A 762 5.17 23.45 18.33
N ALA A 763 6.20 23.84 17.58
CA ALA A 763 6.03 24.64 16.37
C ALA A 763 5.38 23.85 15.22
N GLU A 764 5.60 22.54 15.12
CA GLU A 764 4.90 21.68 14.15
C GLU A 764 3.41 21.57 14.49
N THR A 765 3.07 21.32 15.76
CA THR A 765 1.68 21.19 16.22
C THR A 765 0.88 22.48 16.12
N GLN A 766 1.47 23.65 16.34
CA GLN A 766 0.81 24.93 16.07
C GLN A 766 0.37 25.07 14.59
N ARG A 767 1.19 24.61 13.64
CA ARG A 767 0.82 24.62 12.21
C ARG A 767 -0.28 23.62 11.90
N ILE A 768 -0.23 22.43 12.52
CA ILE A 768 -1.30 21.43 12.42
C ILE A 768 -2.61 22.05 12.94
N ALA A 769 -2.56 22.79 14.06
CA ALA A 769 -3.73 23.48 14.61
C ALA A 769 -4.33 24.49 13.62
N THR A 770 -3.52 25.35 12.99
CA THR A 770 -4.00 26.30 11.98
C THR A 770 -4.70 25.57 10.81
N LEU A 771 -4.08 24.53 10.25
CA LEU A 771 -4.67 23.77 9.15
C LEU A 771 -5.95 23.03 9.55
N MET A 772 -5.98 22.43 10.75
CA MET A 772 -7.18 21.79 11.29
C MET A 772 -8.28 22.80 11.64
N ARG A 773 -7.94 24.00 12.10
CA ARG A 773 -8.91 25.07 12.38
C ARG A 773 -9.60 25.48 11.09
N ASP A 774 -8.81 25.77 10.06
CA ASP A 774 -9.25 26.55 8.91
C ASP A 774 -9.70 25.66 7.73
N GLN A 775 -9.10 24.48 7.55
CA GLN A 775 -9.26 23.71 6.31
C GLN A 775 -9.72 22.26 6.51
N TYR A 776 -9.31 21.59 7.60
CA TYR A 776 -9.53 20.15 7.76
C TYR A 776 -10.40 19.80 8.97
N ARG A 777 -11.02 18.61 8.96
CA ARG A 777 -11.83 18.09 10.06
C ARG A 777 -11.37 16.71 10.53
N LEU A 778 -10.63 15.98 9.69
CA LEU A 778 -10.06 14.68 10.02
C LEU A 778 -8.55 14.68 9.77
N GLY A 779 -7.75 14.50 10.83
CA GLY A 779 -6.29 14.57 10.76
C GLY A 779 -5.61 13.30 11.26
N PHE A 780 -4.45 12.99 10.69
CA PHE A 780 -3.52 11.99 11.21
C PHE A 780 -2.11 12.55 11.32
N VAL A 781 -1.40 12.24 12.39
CA VAL A 781 0.04 12.47 12.53
C VAL A 781 0.69 11.30 13.25
N ASP A 782 1.89 10.92 12.85
CA ASP A 782 2.69 9.95 13.58
C ASP A 782 3.96 10.56 14.20
N VAL A 783 4.31 10.04 15.37
CA VAL A 783 5.46 10.49 16.15
C VAL A 783 6.31 9.26 16.47
N GLY A 784 7.54 9.22 15.97
CA GLY A 784 8.48 8.14 16.22
C GLY A 784 9.37 8.38 17.45
N GLY A 785 10.18 7.39 17.78
CA GLY A 785 11.16 7.46 18.88
C GLY A 785 10.66 6.91 20.22
N TRP A 786 9.51 6.24 20.23
CA TRP A 786 8.90 5.67 21.44
C TRP A 786 9.36 4.25 21.78
N ASP A 787 10.16 3.63 20.88
CA ASP A 787 10.73 2.30 21.08
C ASP A 787 11.95 2.31 22.00
N THR A 788 11.72 2.59 23.28
CA THR A 788 12.79 2.70 24.27
C THR A 788 12.95 1.35 24.98
N HIS A 789 14.15 0.75 24.95
CA HIS A 789 14.45 -0.57 25.56
C HIS A 789 15.57 -0.53 26.60
N VAL A 790 16.37 0.54 26.58
CA VAL A 790 17.64 0.64 27.31
C VAL A 790 17.75 2.04 27.89
N ASP A 791 18.20 2.15 29.15
CA ASP A 791 18.45 3.41 29.86
C ASP A 791 17.33 4.45 29.64
N GLN A 792 16.06 4.04 29.80
CA GLN A 792 14.91 4.90 29.53
C GLN A 792 14.87 6.13 30.45
N GLY A 793 15.27 5.90 31.70
CA GLY A 793 15.26 6.87 32.79
C GLY A 793 13.87 7.20 33.33
N SER A 794 13.83 7.86 34.50
CA SER A 794 12.60 8.21 35.22
C SER A 794 12.10 9.61 34.83
N THR A 795 12.43 10.65 35.61
CA THR A 795 12.11 12.07 35.30
C THR A 795 13.10 12.69 34.31
N ARG A 796 14.17 11.96 33.96
CA ARG A 796 15.21 12.35 33.02
C ARG A 796 15.55 11.14 32.16
N GLY A 797 15.76 11.34 30.86
CA GLY A 797 16.09 10.25 29.94
C GLY A 797 15.31 10.34 28.62
N GLY A 798 15.45 9.33 27.77
CA GLY A 798 14.84 9.31 26.44
C GLY A 798 13.31 9.40 26.50
N LEU A 799 12.68 8.61 27.36
CA LEU A 799 11.22 8.59 27.51
C LEU A 799 10.70 9.91 28.09
N ALA A 800 11.34 10.42 29.15
CA ALA A 800 10.98 11.70 29.76
C ALA A 800 11.03 12.87 28.76
N ASN A 801 12.07 12.92 27.91
CA ASN A 801 12.19 13.93 26.87
C ASN A 801 11.07 13.81 25.82
N ASN A 802 10.71 12.59 25.42
CA ASN A 802 9.62 12.35 24.48
C ASN A 802 8.27 12.79 25.07
N LEU A 803 7.99 12.41 26.33
CA LEU A 803 6.78 12.80 27.05
C LEU A 803 6.66 14.32 27.20
N LYS A 804 7.76 14.99 27.59
CA LYS A 804 7.81 16.46 27.68
C LYS A 804 7.49 17.10 26.33
N ASN A 805 8.20 16.70 25.27
CA ASN A 805 8.01 17.26 23.93
C ASN A 805 6.59 17.04 23.41
N LEU A 806 6.02 15.84 23.58
CA LEU A 806 4.66 15.52 23.17
C LEU A 806 3.64 16.34 23.96
N GLY A 807 3.79 16.41 25.29
CA GLY A 807 2.90 17.19 26.16
C GLY A 807 2.90 18.67 25.78
N GLU A 808 4.08 19.27 25.60
CA GLU A 808 4.23 20.66 25.14
C GLU A 808 3.59 20.89 23.77
N GLY A 809 3.72 19.95 22.84
CA GLY A 809 3.07 20.03 21.53
C GLY A 809 1.54 19.94 21.58
N LEU A 810 1.00 19.04 22.41
CA LEU A 810 -0.46 18.91 22.58
C LEU A 810 -1.08 20.14 23.26
N ALA A 811 -0.38 20.72 24.25
CA ALA A 811 -0.79 21.98 24.86
C ALA A 811 -0.76 23.13 23.84
N ALA A 812 0.32 23.25 23.07
CA ALA A 812 0.44 24.26 22.02
C ALA A 812 -0.62 24.10 20.91
N TYR A 813 -1.00 22.86 20.58
CA TYR A 813 -2.08 22.57 19.64
C TYR A 813 -3.43 23.09 20.15
N ALA A 814 -3.76 22.81 21.41
CA ALA A 814 -4.98 23.28 22.04
C ALA A 814 -5.03 24.81 22.09
N ASP A 815 -3.93 25.45 22.49
CA ASP A 815 -3.83 26.92 22.56
C ASP A 815 -3.97 27.57 21.17
N ALA A 816 -3.35 27.00 20.13
CA ALA A 816 -3.40 27.53 18.77
C ALA A 816 -4.78 27.39 18.09
N LEU A 817 -5.59 26.40 18.50
CA LEU A 817 -6.96 26.24 18.02
C LEU A 817 -7.91 27.31 18.58
N GLY A 818 -7.61 27.88 19.76
CA GLY A 818 -8.50 28.83 20.43
C GLY A 818 -9.90 28.24 20.66
N ASP A 819 -10.94 28.97 20.29
CA ASP A 819 -12.34 28.53 20.46
C ASP A 819 -12.65 27.22 19.71
N ALA A 820 -11.96 26.93 18.60
CA ALA A 820 -12.13 25.70 17.85
C ALA A 820 -11.70 24.44 18.63
N TRP A 821 -10.96 24.60 19.75
CA TRP A 821 -10.63 23.50 20.65
C TRP A 821 -11.87 22.85 21.25
N ASN A 822 -12.96 23.62 21.44
CA ASN A 822 -14.23 23.10 21.94
C ASN A 822 -14.85 22.07 21.00
N ASP A 823 -14.63 22.21 19.69
CA ASP A 823 -15.13 21.26 18.69
C ASP A 823 -14.08 20.23 18.29
N THR A 824 -12.97 20.10 19.03
CA THR A 824 -11.84 19.24 18.67
C THR A 824 -11.65 18.11 19.66
N THR A 825 -11.48 16.90 19.14
CA THR A 825 -11.01 15.72 19.89
C THR A 825 -9.68 15.25 19.34
N VAL A 826 -8.71 15.02 20.22
CA VAL A 826 -7.41 14.44 19.92
C VAL A 826 -7.29 13.10 20.64
N VAL A 827 -6.92 12.05 19.91
CA VAL A 827 -6.61 10.75 20.50
C VAL A 827 -5.14 10.44 20.29
N VAL A 828 -4.43 10.16 21.37
CA VAL A 828 -3.06 9.67 21.37
C VAL A 828 -3.07 8.19 21.70
N LEU A 829 -2.54 7.37 20.80
CA LEU A 829 -2.41 5.92 20.99
C LEU A 829 -1.07 5.40 20.48
N SER A 830 -0.78 4.15 20.82
CA SER A 830 0.40 3.41 20.37
C SER A 830 -0.03 1.96 20.12
N GLU A 831 0.74 1.21 19.35
CA GLU A 831 0.42 -0.16 18.94
C GLU A 831 0.23 -1.12 20.12
N PHE A 832 1.04 -0.97 21.17
CA PHE A 832 0.96 -1.73 22.42
C PHE A 832 1.69 -0.98 23.54
N GLY A 833 1.68 -1.54 24.75
CA GLY A 833 2.45 -1.04 25.89
C GLY A 833 3.75 -1.80 26.12
N ARG A 834 4.34 -1.63 27.30
CA ARG A 834 5.60 -2.27 27.68
C ARG A 834 5.43 -3.29 28.79
N THR A 835 6.45 -4.12 28.98
CA THR A 835 6.52 -4.99 30.16
C THR A 835 6.37 -4.17 31.43
N PHE A 836 5.62 -4.70 32.40
CA PHE A 836 5.41 -4.01 33.65
C PHE A 836 6.71 -3.89 34.45
N ARG A 837 7.54 -4.94 34.45
CA ARG A 837 8.84 -4.97 35.13
C ARG A 837 9.93 -4.32 34.27
N GLU A 838 10.85 -3.62 34.94
CA GLU A 838 12.10 -3.16 34.35
C GLU A 838 12.98 -4.35 33.93
N ASN A 839 13.63 -4.23 32.77
CA ASN A 839 14.55 -5.23 32.23
C ASN A 839 15.99 -5.01 32.75
N GLY A 840 16.91 -5.92 32.42
CA GLY A 840 18.30 -5.86 32.88
C GLY A 840 19.12 -4.67 32.36
N ASP A 841 18.62 -3.97 31.34
CA ASP A 841 19.27 -2.83 30.68
C ASP A 841 18.66 -1.48 31.10
N LYS A 842 17.94 -1.44 32.23
CA LYS A 842 17.26 -0.24 32.76
C LYS A 842 16.26 0.36 31.77
N GLY A 843 15.54 -0.50 31.09
CA GLY A 843 14.41 -0.16 30.23
C GLY A 843 13.29 -1.18 30.36
N THR A 844 12.49 -1.34 29.31
CA THR A 844 11.36 -2.30 29.28
C THR A 844 11.22 -2.94 27.91
N ASP A 845 10.79 -4.20 27.88
CA ASP A 845 10.58 -4.95 26.63
C ASP A 845 9.15 -4.74 26.10
N HIS A 846 8.83 -5.30 24.92
CA HIS A 846 7.48 -5.22 24.35
C HIS A 846 6.46 -5.87 25.30
N GLY A 847 5.37 -5.14 25.56
CA GLY A 847 4.23 -5.59 26.35
C GLY A 847 3.00 -5.75 25.48
N HIS A 848 1.83 -5.44 26.04
CA HIS A 848 0.55 -5.56 25.34
C HIS A 848 -0.38 -4.38 25.67
N GLY A 849 -1.04 -4.37 26.83
CA GLY A 849 -1.89 -3.25 27.24
C GLY A 849 -1.10 -1.96 27.49
N THR A 850 -1.68 -0.84 27.07
CA THR A 850 -1.14 0.53 27.17
C THR A 850 -2.15 1.50 27.76
N VAL A 851 -1.86 2.80 27.69
CA VAL A 851 -2.77 3.90 28.03
C VAL A 851 -3.03 4.73 26.77
N HIS A 852 -4.31 4.95 26.43
CA HIS A 852 -4.72 5.92 25.41
C HIS A 852 -5.08 7.26 26.06
N TRP A 853 -4.81 8.37 25.35
CA TRP A 853 -5.05 9.71 25.87
C TRP A 853 -6.13 10.34 25.01
N VAL A 854 -7.16 10.91 25.63
CA VAL A 854 -8.25 11.56 24.94
C VAL A 854 -8.32 13.00 25.42
N LEU A 855 -8.07 13.94 24.52
CA LEU A 855 -8.04 15.38 24.79
C LEU A 855 -9.10 16.09 23.95
N GLY A 856 -9.63 17.19 24.46
CA GLY A 856 -10.54 18.05 23.69
C GLY A 856 -11.32 19.01 24.58
N GLY A 857 -11.76 20.13 24.02
CA GLY A 857 -12.42 21.17 24.81
C GLY A 857 -13.75 20.72 25.43
N GLN A 858 -14.45 19.80 24.76
CA GLN A 858 -15.71 19.18 25.23
C GLN A 858 -15.57 17.71 25.64
N VAL A 859 -14.34 17.21 25.77
CA VAL A 859 -14.12 15.88 26.35
C VAL A 859 -14.55 15.93 27.81
N ALA A 860 -15.31 14.93 28.28
CA ALA A 860 -15.63 14.79 29.71
C ALA A 860 -14.43 14.21 30.46
N GLY A 861 -13.39 15.02 30.64
CA GLY A 861 -12.10 14.65 31.23
C GLY A 861 -12.03 14.79 32.75
N GLY A 862 -10.80 14.88 33.26
CA GLY A 862 -10.51 14.89 34.70
C GLY A 862 -10.77 13.53 35.36
N ARG A 863 -10.67 12.44 34.57
CA ARG A 863 -10.98 11.08 34.99
C ARG A 863 -10.16 10.03 34.26
N LEU A 864 -10.05 8.86 34.88
CA LEU A 864 -9.64 7.62 34.23
C LEU A 864 -10.90 6.97 33.66
N ALA A 865 -10.88 6.68 32.36
CA ALA A 865 -12.01 6.14 31.61
C ALA A 865 -11.82 4.65 31.29
N GLY A 866 -12.91 3.92 31.11
CA GLY A 866 -12.87 2.51 30.74
C GLY A 866 -12.70 1.56 31.92
N ALA A 867 -12.69 0.27 31.61
CA ALA A 867 -12.50 -0.80 32.58
C ALA A 867 -11.06 -0.78 33.15
N GLN A 868 -10.94 -1.09 34.44
CA GLN A 868 -9.69 -1.00 35.19
C GLN A 868 -9.51 -2.21 36.11
N LEU A 869 -8.26 -2.57 36.36
CA LEU A 869 -7.87 -3.53 37.38
C LEU A 869 -6.88 -2.90 38.36
N ALA A 870 -6.85 -3.41 39.59
CA ALA A 870 -5.80 -3.05 40.53
C ALA A 870 -4.43 -3.49 39.98
N VAL A 871 -3.46 -2.58 40.02
CA VAL A 871 -2.11 -2.84 39.51
C VAL A 871 -1.34 -3.68 40.52
N ASN A 872 -1.29 -4.99 40.29
CA ASN A 872 -0.55 -5.96 41.10
C ASN A 872 -0.13 -7.16 40.24
N GLN A 873 0.70 -8.03 40.79
CA GLN A 873 1.24 -9.18 40.08
C GLN A 873 0.16 -10.12 39.50
N GLN A 874 -0.94 -10.34 40.21
CA GLN A 874 -1.97 -11.32 39.85
C GLN A 874 -2.80 -10.87 38.64
N ASN A 875 -2.94 -9.56 38.44
CA ASN A 875 -3.75 -8.97 37.38
C ASN A 875 -2.98 -8.70 36.08
N LEU A 876 -1.67 -9.00 36.03
CA LEU A 876 -0.89 -8.86 34.81
C LEU A 876 -1.20 -10.01 33.83
N LEU A 877 -1.35 -9.66 32.55
CA LEU A 877 -1.40 -10.63 31.47
C LEU A 877 -0.08 -11.40 31.43
N GLN A 878 -0.17 -12.72 31.56
CA GLN A 878 0.98 -13.64 31.58
C GLN A 878 2.03 -13.28 32.65
N ASN A 879 1.61 -12.63 33.74
CA ASN A 879 2.51 -12.07 34.77
C ASN A 879 3.59 -11.15 34.16
N ARG A 880 3.30 -10.47 33.05
CA ARG A 880 4.31 -9.73 32.26
C ARG A 880 3.91 -8.28 32.00
N ASP A 881 2.72 -8.05 31.48
CA ASP A 881 2.26 -6.74 30.99
C ASP A 881 0.78 -6.52 31.33
N TYR A 882 0.25 -5.34 31.02
CA TYR A 882 -1.17 -5.07 31.25
C TYR A 882 -2.05 -5.89 30.29
N PRO A 883 -3.16 -6.47 30.77
CA PRO A 883 -4.20 -6.96 29.87
C PRO A 883 -4.86 -5.78 29.13
N VAL A 884 -5.43 -6.06 27.96
CA VAL A 884 -6.30 -5.12 27.24
C VAL A 884 -7.73 -5.37 27.71
N LEU A 885 -8.33 -4.36 28.34
CA LEU A 885 -9.73 -4.32 28.75
C LEU A 885 -10.55 -3.33 27.92
N ASN A 886 -9.87 -2.40 27.23
CA ASN A 886 -10.48 -1.34 26.43
C ASN A 886 -9.90 -1.40 25.00
N ASP A 887 -10.58 -2.09 24.08
CA ASP A 887 -10.12 -2.22 22.68
C ASP A 887 -10.17 -0.86 21.96
N TYR A 888 -9.13 -0.55 21.19
CA TYR A 888 -9.02 0.72 20.46
C TYR A 888 -10.20 0.97 19.51
N ARG A 889 -10.78 -0.08 18.91
CA ARG A 889 -11.93 0.04 18.00
C ARG A 889 -13.19 0.45 18.74
N ASP A 890 -13.40 -0.06 19.94
CA ASP A 890 -14.55 0.31 20.77
C ASP A 890 -14.42 1.77 21.23
N VAL A 891 -13.21 2.17 21.64
CA VAL A 891 -12.91 3.56 22.04
C VAL A 891 -13.11 4.51 20.87
N LEU A 892 -12.48 4.25 19.72
CA LEU A 892 -12.57 5.12 18.54
C LEU A 892 -13.97 5.10 17.93
N GLY A 893 -14.60 3.94 17.80
CA GLY A 893 -15.96 3.79 17.27
C GLY A 893 -16.98 4.55 18.10
N GLY A 894 -16.90 4.46 19.44
CA GLY A 894 -17.75 5.24 20.34
C GLY A 894 -17.53 6.75 20.23
N LEU A 895 -16.27 7.19 20.10
CA LEU A 895 -15.94 8.60 19.85
C LEU A 895 -16.49 9.09 18.52
N PHE A 896 -16.31 8.35 17.43
CA PHE A 896 -16.78 8.73 16.10
C PHE A 896 -18.31 8.79 16.02
N ALA A 897 -19.00 7.83 16.63
CA ALA A 897 -20.45 7.83 16.74
C ALA A 897 -20.97 9.10 17.44
N ARG A 898 -20.29 9.52 18.53
CA ARG A 898 -20.69 10.72 19.27
C ARG A 898 -20.29 12.03 18.58
N LEU A 899 -19.13 12.07 17.93
CA LEU A 899 -18.64 13.28 17.25
C LEU A 899 -19.52 13.64 16.06
N TRP A 900 -19.82 12.70 15.18
CA TRP A 900 -20.55 12.96 13.94
C TRP A 900 -21.98 12.42 13.94
N GLY A 901 -22.50 12.02 15.09
CA GLY A 901 -23.87 11.51 15.22
C GLY A 901 -24.14 10.26 14.39
N LEU A 902 -23.11 9.47 14.08
CA LEU A 902 -23.22 8.28 13.24
C LEU A 902 -24.09 7.24 13.97
N ASN A 903 -25.37 7.20 13.64
CA ASN A 903 -26.29 6.18 14.13
C ASN A 903 -26.35 4.99 13.15
N ARG A 904 -26.94 3.88 13.58
CA ARG A 904 -26.97 2.65 12.78
C ARG A 904 -27.77 2.79 11.48
N SER A 905 -28.87 3.55 11.49
CA SER A 905 -29.67 3.79 10.29
C SER A 905 -28.88 4.58 9.23
N GLN A 906 -28.13 5.60 9.62
CA GLN A 906 -27.25 6.34 8.70
C GLN A 906 -26.14 5.46 8.09
N LEU A 907 -25.63 4.48 8.84
CA LEU A 907 -24.66 3.52 8.30
C LEU A 907 -25.32 2.55 7.30
N GLN A 908 -26.57 2.14 7.54
CA GLN A 908 -27.35 1.30 6.62
C GLN A 908 -27.70 2.04 5.34
N THR A 909 -28.28 3.25 5.45
CA THR A 909 -28.60 4.11 4.30
C THR A 909 -27.35 4.39 3.46
N LYS A 910 -26.20 4.69 4.09
CA LYS A 910 -24.94 4.89 3.37
C LYS A 910 -24.37 3.62 2.75
N TYR A 911 -24.55 2.47 3.40
CA TYR A 911 -24.16 1.20 2.83
C TYR A 911 -24.98 0.90 1.58
N LEU A 912 -26.31 1.07 1.64
CA LEU A 912 -27.19 0.84 0.51
C LEU A 912 -26.90 1.83 -0.62
N LEU A 913 -26.73 3.12 -0.31
CA LEU A 913 -26.38 4.14 -1.30
C LEU A 913 -25.07 3.77 -2.03
N ARG A 914 -24.04 3.33 -1.31
CA ARG A 914 -22.79 2.83 -1.92
C ARG A 914 -22.96 1.51 -2.66
N LEU A 915 -23.85 0.63 -2.19
CA LEU A 915 -24.15 -0.62 -2.87
C LEU A 915 -24.74 -0.32 -4.25
N PHE A 916 -25.75 0.55 -4.33
CA PHE A 916 -26.35 0.99 -5.59
C PHE A 916 -25.37 1.80 -6.46
N GLU A 917 -24.56 2.71 -5.89
CA GLU A 917 -23.52 3.43 -6.63
C GLU A 917 -22.49 2.48 -7.29
N ARG A 918 -22.16 1.35 -6.65
CA ARG A 918 -21.25 0.33 -7.23
C ARG A 918 -21.84 -0.35 -8.47
N HIS A 919 -23.15 -0.27 -8.64
CA HIS A 919 -23.89 -0.79 -9.79
C HIS A 919 -24.37 0.34 -10.72
N ASP A 920 -23.72 1.51 -10.67
CA ASP A 920 -24.03 2.68 -11.50
C ASP A 920 -25.47 3.23 -11.33
N VAL A 921 -26.12 2.95 -10.19
CA VAL A 921 -27.40 3.56 -9.81
C VAL A 921 -27.14 4.67 -8.79
N ALA A 922 -27.42 5.92 -9.18
CA ALA A 922 -27.33 7.07 -8.28
C ALA A 922 -28.67 7.25 -7.55
N LEU A 923 -28.63 7.25 -6.23
CA LEU A 923 -29.80 7.47 -5.38
C LEU A 923 -29.55 8.62 -4.41
N ASP A 924 -30.59 9.39 -4.14
CA ASP A 924 -30.59 10.46 -3.14
C ASP A 924 -31.35 10.02 -1.88
N ALA A 925 -30.77 10.28 -0.71
CA ALA A 925 -31.37 9.97 0.58
C ALA A 925 -32.25 11.12 1.07
N ASP A 926 -33.45 10.81 1.55
CA ASP A 926 -34.32 11.76 2.26
C ASP A 926 -34.10 11.76 3.79
N GLU A 927 -34.90 12.55 4.51
CA GLU A 927 -34.78 12.68 5.98
C GLU A 927 -35.24 11.42 6.74
N ASP A 928 -36.10 10.59 6.13
CA ASP A 928 -36.67 9.38 6.72
C ASP A 928 -35.89 8.11 6.35
N GLY A 929 -34.82 8.25 5.57
CA GLY A 929 -33.89 7.18 5.19
C GLY A 929 -34.27 6.42 3.92
N TRP A 930 -35.25 6.91 3.15
CA TRP A 930 -35.56 6.42 1.81
C TRP A 930 -34.52 6.89 0.81
N LEU A 931 -34.19 6.01 -0.12
CA LEU A 931 -33.30 6.28 -1.24
C LEU A 931 -34.12 6.33 -2.53
N THR A 932 -34.05 7.43 -3.26
CA THR A 932 -34.91 7.71 -4.42
C THR A 932 -34.08 7.99 -5.67
N THR A 933 -34.66 7.78 -6.85
CA THR A 933 -34.07 8.20 -8.13
C THR A 933 -34.75 9.49 -8.55
N ASP A 934 -34.01 10.62 -8.57
CA ASP A 934 -34.54 11.94 -8.96
C ASP A 934 -35.82 12.38 -8.21
N GLY A 935 -36.07 11.85 -7.00
CA GLY A 935 -37.25 12.17 -6.19
C GLY A 935 -38.53 11.41 -6.55
N ASP A 936 -38.44 10.35 -7.36
CA ASP A 936 -39.59 9.53 -7.80
C ASP A 936 -39.35 8.03 -7.55
N PHE A 937 -40.39 7.21 -7.75
CA PHE A 937 -40.33 5.75 -7.67
C PHE A 937 -39.50 5.15 -8.83
N PRO A 938 -38.82 4.01 -8.62
CA PRO A 938 -38.79 3.21 -7.40
C PRO A 938 -37.88 3.79 -6.31
N THR A 939 -38.30 3.64 -5.05
CA THR A 939 -37.54 4.06 -3.86
C THR A 939 -37.24 2.86 -2.97
N VAL A 940 -36.09 2.88 -2.28
CA VAL A 940 -35.65 1.76 -1.45
C VAL A 940 -35.20 2.20 -0.06
N ARG A 941 -35.51 1.39 0.96
CA ARG A 941 -35.05 1.60 2.33
C ARG A 941 -34.59 0.30 2.95
N ALA A 942 -33.64 0.39 3.88
CA ALA A 942 -33.26 -0.73 4.74
C ALA A 942 -33.39 -0.38 6.21
N GLN A 943 -33.95 -1.31 6.99
CA GLN A 943 -34.15 -1.15 8.41
C GLN A 943 -33.71 -2.42 9.17
N TRP A 944 -32.79 -2.26 10.12
CA TRP A 944 -32.34 -3.38 10.96
C TRP A 944 -33.12 -3.46 12.28
N HIS A 945 -33.55 -4.67 12.60
CA HIS A 945 -34.25 -5.03 13.82
C HIS A 945 -33.37 -5.99 14.63
N GLU A 946 -32.99 -5.56 15.84
CA GLU A 946 -32.21 -6.42 16.75
C GLU A 946 -33.02 -7.62 17.22
N GLY A 947 -32.35 -8.77 17.28
CA GLY A 947 -32.90 -9.96 17.91
C GLY A 947 -32.97 -9.80 19.44
N ALA A 948 -33.89 -10.51 20.07
CA ALA A 948 -33.84 -10.70 21.53
C ALA A 948 -32.50 -11.35 21.92
N ALA A 949 -32.03 -11.15 23.16
CA ALA A 949 -30.71 -11.63 23.58
C ALA A 949 -30.48 -13.13 23.25
N GLY A 950 -29.58 -13.40 22.30
CA GLY A 950 -29.24 -14.75 21.83
C GLY A 950 -29.98 -15.21 20.56
N ALA A 951 -30.96 -14.46 20.06
CA ALA A 951 -31.63 -14.71 18.79
C ALA A 951 -31.02 -13.87 17.65
N PRO A 952 -31.04 -14.35 16.38
CA PRO A 952 -30.63 -13.56 15.24
C PRO A 952 -31.54 -12.34 15.04
N GLY A 953 -30.97 -11.20 14.65
CA GLY A 953 -31.72 -10.04 14.18
C GLY A 953 -32.14 -10.19 12.72
N HIS A 954 -32.87 -9.23 12.17
CA HIS A 954 -33.25 -9.21 10.76
C HIS A 954 -33.17 -7.82 10.15
N LEU A 955 -32.92 -7.77 8.84
CA LEU A 955 -32.91 -6.58 8.02
C LEU A 955 -34.12 -6.60 7.09
N ASP A 956 -34.98 -5.61 7.21
CA ASP A 956 -36.09 -5.38 6.29
C ASP A 956 -35.63 -4.46 5.16
N ILE A 957 -35.95 -4.85 3.92
CA ILE A 957 -35.73 -4.10 2.70
C ILE A 957 -37.07 -3.83 2.06
N ASP A 958 -37.42 -2.55 1.96
CA ASP A 958 -38.65 -2.09 1.33
C ASP A 958 -38.28 -1.46 -0.02
N VAL A 959 -38.90 -1.91 -1.12
CA VAL A 959 -38.81 -1.25 -2.44
C VAL A 959 -40.20 -0.81 -2.86
N VAL A 960 -40.47 0.49 -2.81
CA VAL A 960 -41.75 1.07 -3.21
C VAL A 960 -41.71 1.36 -4.70
N LEU A 961 -42.62 0.73 -5.44
CA LEU A 961 -42.79 0.86 -6.89
C LEU A 961 -43.83 1.93 -7.25
N SER A 962 -44.83 2.12 -6.40
CA SER A 962 -45.87 3.16 -6.50
C SER A 962 -46.55 3.36 -5.13
N GLU A 963 -47.47 4.32 -5.01
CA GLU A 963 -48.19 4.61 -3.75
C GLU A 963 -48.89 3.38 -3.13
N GLU A 964 -49.28 2.41 -3.96
CA GLU A 964 -50.02 1.21 -3.52
C GLU A 964 -49.20 -0.08 -3.61
N ARG A 965 -47.93 -0.02 -4.08
CA ARG A 965 -47.13 -1.23 -4.37
C ARG A 965 -45.74 -1.16 -3.77
N CYS A 966 -45.45 -2.09 -2.85
CA CYS A 966 -44.18 -2.21 -2.15
C CYS A 966 -43.71 -3.66 -2.12
N ILE A 967 -42.46 -3.92 -2.51
CA ILE A 967 -41.77 -5.19 -2.31
C ILE A 967 -41.17 -5.17 -0.90
N GLU A 968 -41.45 -6.17 -0.08
CA GLU A 968 -40.98 -6.26 1.31
C GLU A 968 -40.20 -7.55 1.51
N GLU A 969 -38.89 -7.44 1.77
CA GLU A 969 -38.01 -8.60 1.97
C GLU A 969 -37.25 -8.51 3.29
N SER A 970 -37.23 -9.61 4.05
CA SER A 970 -36.56 -9.69 5.36
C SER A 970 -35.43 -10.71 5.36
N PHE A 971 -34.23 -10.27 5.77
CA PHE A 971 -33.02 -11.09 5.78
C PHE A 971 -32.50 -11.30 7.20
N ALA A 972 -32.35 -12.55 7.63
CA ALA A 972 -31.82 -12.87 8.95
C ALA A 972 -30.31 -12.61 9.04
N GLY A 973 -29.88 -11.93 10.11
CA GLY A 973 -28.47 -11.66 10.41
C GLY A 973 -27.98 -12.45 11.61
N HIS A 974 -27.07 -13.40 11.38
CA HIS A 974 -26.46 -14.21 12.44
C HIS A 974 -25.27 -13.46 13.04
N GLY A 975 -25.32 -13.20 14.35
CA GLY A 975 -24.34 -12.39 15.09
C GLY A 975 -25.01 -11.30 15.92
N ALA A 976 -24.26 -10.65 16.82
CA ALA A 976 -24.79 -9.56 17.64
C ALA A 976 -24.49 -8.19 17.02
N GLY A 977 -25.45 -7.27 17.03
CA GLY A 977 -25.23 -5.88 16.65
C GLY A 977 -24.83 -5.69 15.18
N ALA A 978 -23.72 -4.99 14.96
CA ALA A 978 -23.25 -4.61 13.62
C ALA A 978 -22.88 -5.82 12.74
N ASP A 979 -22.37 -6.90 13.34
CA ASP A 979 -21.98 -8.11 12.60
C ASP A 979 -23.21 -8.85 12.04
N GLY A 980 -24.30 -8.91 12.82
CA GLY A 980 -25.58 -9.45 12.37
C GLY A 980 -26.16 -8.64 11.21
N CYS A 981 -26.16 -7.30 11.34
CA CYS A 981 -26.63 -6.40 10.28
C CYS A 981 -25.80 -6.54 8.99
N ALA A 982 -24.47 -6.64 9.11
CA ALA A 982 -23.59 -6.82 7.95
C ALA A 982 -23.80 -8.20 7.28
N ALA A 983 -24.09 -9.24 8.06
CA ALA A 983 -24.43 -10.56 7.53
C ALA A 983 -25.75 -10.52 6.73
N ALA A 984 -26.78 -9.85 7.26
CA ALA A 984 -28.05 -9.68 6.57
C ALA A 984 -27.92 -8.85 5.28
N LEU A 985 -27.12 -7.78 5.29
CA LEU A 985 -26.84 -6.98 4.10
C LEU A 985 -26.14 -7.79 2.99
N ARG A 986 -25.20 -8.68 3.36
CA ARG A 986 -24.58 -9.60 2.39
C ARG A 986 -25.58 -10.61 1.84
N ALA A 987 -26.50 -11.11 2.67
CA ALA A 987 -27.56 -12.00 2.22
C ALA A 987 -28.45 -11.30 1.19
N PHE A 988 -28.86 -10.06 1.45
CA PHE A 988 -29.60 -9.22 0.50
C PHE A 988 -28.85 -9.05 -0.84
N GLU A 989 -27.57 -8.67 -0.80
CA GLU A 989 -26.73 -8.48 -2.00
C GLU A 989 -26.65 -9.76 -2.86
N GLN A 990 -26.60 -10.92 -2.21
CA GLN A 990 -26.48 -12.22 -2.89
C GLN A 990 -27.81 -12.77 -3.43
N SER A 991 -28.93 -12.47 -2.77
CA SER A 991 -30.18 -13.21 -2.96
C SER A 991 -31.34 -12.42 -3.58
N ALA A 992 -31.29 -11.09 -3.55
CA ALA A 992 -32.39 -10.26 -4.09
C ALA A 992 -31.92 -9.05 -4.90
N LEU A 993 -30.81 -8.41 -4.50
CA LEU A 993 -30.36 -7.13 -5.08
C LEU A 993 -30.31 -7.14 -6.61
N HIS A 994 -29.71 -8.15 -7.22
CA HIS A 994 -29.47 -8.15 -8.68
C HIS A 994 -30.76 -8.33 -9.48
N ALA A 995 -31.76 -9.04 -8.95
CA ALA A 995 -33.09 -9.12 -9.56
C ALA A 995 -33.84 -7.79 -9.42
N LEU A 996 -33.74 -7.13 -8.26
CA LEU A 996 -34.30 -5.79 -8.04
C LEU A 996 -33.64 -4.74 -8.94
N LEU A 997 -32.31 -4.73 -9.06
CA LEU A 997 -31.58 -3.84 -9.96
C LEU A 997 -32.02 -4.01 -11.41
N ALA A 998 -32.20 -5.25 -11.86
CA ALA A 998 -32.63 -5.54 -13.22
C ALA A 998 -34.07 -5.07 -13.49
N ALA A 999 -34.99 -5.35 -12.56
CA ALA A 999 -36.41 -5.08 -12.76
C ALA A 999 -36.82 -3.62 -12.47
N CYS A 1000 -36.20 -2.99 -11.47
CA CYS A 1000 -36.59 -1.65 -11.00
C CYS A 1000 -35.68 -0.55 -11.55
N TRP A 1001 -34.41 -0.85 -11.84
CA TRP A 1001 -33.42 0.14 -12.32
C TRP A 1001 -32.77 -0.22 -13.66
N TYR A 1002 -33.22 -1.30 -14.31
CA TYR A 1002 -32.72 -1.76 -15.61
C TYR A 1002 -31.20 -2.01 -15.67
N VAL A 1003 -30.59 -2.38 -14.53
CA VAL A 1003 -29.17 -2.74 -14.43
C VAL A 1003 -29.02 -4.24 -14.30
N THR A 1004 -28.36 -4.87 -15.27
CA THR A 1004 -28.20 -6.34 -15.33
C THR A 1004 -26.75 -6.79 -15.16
N ASP A 1005 -26.55 -7.89 -14.43
CA ASP A 1005 -25.29 -8.66 -14.39
C ASP A 1005 -25.61 -10.16 -14.51
N GLU A 1006 -25.57 -10.71 -15.72
CA GLU A 1006 -25.91 -12.12 -16.01
C GLU A 1006 -25.00 -13.14 -15.29
N ARG A 1007 -23.92 -12.70 -14.63
CA ARG A 1007 -23.09 -13.57 -13.77
C ARG A 1007 -23.69 -13.75 -12.37
N LYS A 1008 -24.70 -12.94 -12.03
CA LYS A 1008 -25.26 -12.79 -10.68
C LYS A 1008 -26.77 -12.99 -10.63
N LEU A 1009 -27.47 -13.00 -11.76
CA LEU A 1009 -28.86 -13.42 -11.90
C LEU A 1009 -29.07 -14.20 -13.20
N THR A 1010 -30.15 -14.96 -13.28
CA THR A 1010 -30.62 -15.58 -14.53
C THR A 1010 -31.74 -14.74 -15.12
N ILE A 1011 -31.68 -14.49 -16.43
CA ILE A 1011 -32.72 -13.78 -17.19
C ILE A 1011 -33.32 -14.73 -18.21
N THR A 1012 -34.62 -14.99 -18.11
CA THR A 1012 -35.36 -15.86 -19.03
C THR A 1012 -36.65 -15.19 -19.50
N ALA A 1013 -37.16 -15.57 -20.66
CA ALA A 1013 -38.48 -15.14 -21.12
C ALA A 1013 -39.50 -16.25 -20.87
N TRP A 1014 -40.60 -15.94 -20.17
CA TRP A 1014 -41.72 -16.86 -19.94
C TRP A 1014 -42.97 -16.38 -20.68
N GLU A 1015 -43.71 -17.32 -21.26
CA GLU A 1015 -44.95 -17.04 -21.99
C GLU A 1015 -46.14 -17.36 -21.10
N ILE A 1016 -46.66 -16.39 -20.34
CA ILE A 1016 -47.75 -16.60 -19.38
C ILE A 1016 -49.04 -16.02 -19.94
N GLY A 1017 -49.99 -16.90 -20.26
CA GLY A 1017 -51.25 -16.49 -20.89
C GLY A 1017 -51.04 -15.94 -22.30
N VAL A 1018 -51.28 -14.64 -22.48
CA VAL A 1018 -51.12 -13.94 -23.78
C VAL A 1018 -49.94 -12.97 -23.81
N ARG A 1019 -49.09 -12.98 -22.78
CA ARG A 1019 -47.99 -12.03 -22.59
C ARG A 1019 -46.66 -12.76 -22.43
N THR A 1020 -45.62 -12.13 -22.96
CA THR A 1020 -44.23 -12.50 -22.70
C THR A 1020 -43.69 -11.68 -21.52
N TRP A 1021 -43.04 -12.36 -20.59
CA TRP A 1021 -42.49 -11.79 -19.37
C TRP A 1021 -40.98 -11.96 -19.36
N ASP A 1022 -40.23 -10.88 -19.10
CA ASP A 1022 -38.82 -10.98 -18.72
C ASP A 1022 -38.75 -11.37 -17.23
N VAL A 1023 -38.09 -12.48 -16.95
CA VAL A 1023 -38.02 -13.09 -15.62
C VAL A 1023 -36.61 -13.00 -15.10
N PHE A 1024 -36.44 -12.22 -14.04
CA PHE A 1024 -35.19 -11.97 -13.34
C PHE A 1024 -35.14 -12.85 -12.09
N ALA A 1025 -34.42 -13.97 -12.17
CA ALA A 1025 -34.30 -14.92 -11.08
C ALA A 1025 -32.93 -14.78 -10.38
N ALA A 1026 -32.95 -14.45 -9.09
CA ALA A 1026 -31.75 -14.45 -8.27
C ALA A 1026 -31.32 -15.90 -7.92
N PRO A 1027 -30.03 -16.14 -7.66
CA PRO A 1027 -29.56 -17.44 -7.22
C PRO A 1027 -30.23 -17.88 -5.91
N PHE A 1028 -30.58 -19.16 -5.81
CA PHE A 1028 -31.10 -19.71 -4.56
C PHE A 1028 -30.03 -19.63 -3.46
N THR A 1029 -30.45 -19.17 -2.29
CA THR A 1029 -29.61 -19.16 -1.09
C THR A 1029 -29.89 -20.39 -0.25
N LEU A 1030 -28.82 -21.12 0.10
CA LEU A 1030 -28.88 -22.34 0.89
C LEU A 1030 -28.24 -22.14 2.28
N HIS A 1031 -28.87 -22.68 3.31
CA HIS A 1031 -28.34 -22.72 4.68
C HIS A 1031 -28.46 -24.14 5.24
N GLY A 1032 -27.39 -24.69 5.86
CA GLY A 1032 -27.32 -26.07 6.37
C GLY A 1032 -25.93 -26.71 6.15
N ALA A 1033 -25.56 -27.73 6.92
CA ALA A 1033 -24.15 -28.07 7.19
C ALA A 1033 -23.36 -28.84 6.11
N ASP A 1034 -23.95 -29.30 5.00
CA ASP A 1034 -23.18 -29.99 3.92
C ASP A 1034 -24.02 -30.09 2.63
N ILE A 1035 -24.35 -28.96 2.01
CA ILE A 1035 -25.13 -28.95 0.76
C ILE A 1035 -24.45 -28.02 -0.25
N THR A 1036 -23.76 -28.60 -1.23
CA THR A 1036 -23.08 -27.83 -2.28
C THR A 1036 -23.82 -27.79 -3.60
N GLU A 1037 -24.85 -28.60 -3.83
CA GLU A 1037 -25.70 -28.52 -5.03
C GLU A 1037 -27.00 -29.30 -4.80
N LEU A 1038 -28.13 -28.64 -5.04
CA LEU A 1038 -29.47 -29.22 -4.97
C LEU A 1038 -30.01 -29.35 -6.41
N GLU A 1039 -29.85 -30.51 -7.05
CA GLU A 1039 -30.25 -30.73 -8.45
C GLU A 1039 -31.72 -30.36 -8.75
N MET A 1040 -32.61 -30.46 -7.74
CA MET A 1040 -34.03 -30.08 -7.92
C MET A 1040 -34.25 -28.58 -8.08
N LEU A 1041 -33.28 -27.72 -7.74
CA LEU A 1041 -33.38 -26.27 -7.96
C LEU A 1041 -33.48 -25.93 -9.45
N GLU A 1042 -32.90 -26.74 -10.34
CA GLU A 1042 -33.04 -26.57 -11.80
C GLU A 1042 -34.48 -26.79 -12.28
N GLN A 1043 -35.30 -27.52 -11.52
CA GLN A 1043 -36.69 -27.83 -11.86
C GLN A 1043 -37.67 -26.77 -11.32
N VAL A 1044 -37.23 -25.92 -10.38
CA VAL A 1044 -38.08 -24.90 -9.75
C VAL A 1044 -38.64 -23.90 -10.77
N PRO A 1045 -37.84 -23.31 -11.69
CA PRO A 1045 -38.36 -22.37 -12.69
C PRO A 1045 -39.53 -22.94 -13.51
N ALA A 1046 -39.37 -24.16 -14.04
CA ALA A 1046 -40.41 -24.78 -14.87
C ALA A 1046 -41.68 -25.12 -14.09
N ALA A 1047 -41.55 -25.52 -12.81
CA ALA A 1047 -42.69 -25.81 -11.95
C ALA A 1047 -43.48 -24.54 -11.61
N ILE A 1048 -42.78 -23.44 -11.33
CA ILE A 1048 -43.37 -22.13 -11.03
C ILE A 1048 -44.01 -21.52 -12.28
N GLU A 1049 -43.32 -21.54 -13.42
CA GLU A 1049 -43.87 -21.10 -14.71
C GLU A 1049 -45.17 -21.83 -15.03
N SER A 1050 -45.21 -23.16 -14.86
CA SER A 1050 -46.40 -23.98 -15.08
C SER A 1050 -47.57 -23.63 -14.14
N ALA A 1051 -47.27 -23.23 -12.90
CA ALA A 1051 -48.29 -22.78 -11.95
C ALA A 1051 -48.83 -21.39 -12.34
N LEU A 1052 -47.96 -20.47 -12.77
CA LEU A 1052 -48.34 -19.13 -13.23
C LEU A 1052 -49.23 -19.15 -14.48
N GLN A 1053 -49.15 -20.18 -15.33
CA GLN A 1053 -50.05 -20.32 -16.50
C GLN A 1053 -51.54 -20.29 -16.16
N ARG A 1054 -51.90 -20.54 -14.89
CA ARG A 1054 -53.28 -20.58 -14.40
C ARG A 1054 -53.68 -19.30 -13.67
N GLU A 1055 -52.76 -18.36 -13.52
CA GLU A 1055 -52.98 -17.10 -12.83
C GLU A 1055 -53.29 -15.97 -13.80
N ALA A 1056 -54.14 -15.04 -13.36
CA ALA A 1056 -54.50 -13.85 -14.12
C ALA A 1056 -53.63 -12.67 -13.67
N LEU A 1057 -52.38 -12.61 -14.16
CA LEU A 1057 -51.46 -11.53 -13.85
C LEU A 1057 -51.87 -10.21 -14.54
N THR A 1058 -51.86 -9.12 -13.78
CA THR A 1058 -52.00 -7.75 -14.31
C THR A 1058 -50.76 -7.37 -15.11
N PRO A 1059 -50.80 -6.39 -16.04
CA PRO A 1059 -49.63 -6.01 -16.83
C PRO A 1059 -48.67 -5.09 -16.07
N GLU A 1060 -48.40 -5.42 -14.81
CA GLU A 1060 -47.47 -4.69 -13.97
C GLU A 1060 -46.38 -5.65 -13.50
N LEU A 1061 -45.29 -5.13 -12.95
CA LEU A 1061 -44.21 -5.94 -12.38
C LEU A 1061 -44.76 -6.82 -11.26
N HIS A 1062 -44.46 -8.12 -11.26
CA HIS A 1062 -44.84 -9.07 -10.22
C HIS A 1062 -43.59 -9.70 -9.57
N TRP A 1063 -43.67 -10.12 -8.32
CA TRP A 1063 -42.53 -10.78 -7.65
C TRP A 1063 -42.95 -12.01 -6.85
N LEU A 1064 -42.01 -12.94 -6.74
CA LEU A 1064 -42.19 -14.22 -6.06
C LEU A 1064 -41.12 -14.41 -5.02
N ARG A 1065 -41.54 -14.83 -3.83
CA ARG A 1065 -40.66 -15.31 -2.77
C ARG A 1065 -40.88 -16.80 -2.58
N LEU A 1066 -39.81 -17.58 -2.67
CA LEU A 1066 -39.82 -19.04 -2.63
C LEU A 1066 -39.05 -19.50 -1.40
N VAL A 1067 -39.72 -20.15 -0.45
CA VAL A 1067 -39.09 -20.69 0.76
C VAL A 1067 -39.39 -22.16 0.90
N TYR A 1068 -38.35 -22.96 1.06
CA TYR A 1068 -38.45 -24.35 1.48
C TYR A 1068 -37.52 -24.60 2.65
N ARG A 1069 -38.03 -25.17 3.74
CA ARG A 1069 -37.24 -25.51 4.93
C ARG A 1069 -37.52 -26.95 5.35
N LYS A 1070 -36.45 -27.69 5.63
CA LYS A 1070 -36.48 -29.02 6.19
C LYS A 1070 -35.71 -29.01 7.50
N THR A 1071 -36.33 -29.52 8.57
CA THR A 1071 -35.68 -29.65 9.88
C THR A 1071 -35.12 -31.06 10.07
N ALA A 1072 -34.17 -31.21 10.99
CA ALA A 1072 -33.57 -32.50 11.35
C ALA A 1072 -34.60 -33.55 11.80
N ASP A 1073 -35.75 -33.11 12.35
CA ASP A 1073 -36.83 -33.98 12.82
C ASP A 1073 -37.75 -34.48 11.68
N GLY A 1074 -37.45 -34.11 10.43
CA GLY A 1074 -38.20 -34.52 9.24
C GLY A 1074 -39.39 -33.62 8.89
N GLU A 1075 -39.67 -32.56 9.67
CA GLU A 1075 -40.71 -31.58 9.33
C GLU A 1075 -40.24 -30.71 8.14
N ALA A 1076 -41.07 -30.66 7.08
CA ALA A 1076 -40.86 -29.81 5.92
C ALA A 1076 -41.90 -28.69 5.90
N ARG A 1077 -41.46 -27.46 5.65
CA ARG A 1077 -42.31 -26.28 5.45
C ARG A 1077 -41.97 -25.65 4.11
N CYS A 1078 -43.00 -25.36 3.33
CA CYS A 1078 -42.88 -24.72 2.04
C CYS A 1078 -43.86 -23.55 1.99
N GLU A 1079 -43.37 -22.41 1.51
CA GLU A 1079 -44.15 -21.20 1.35
C GLU A 1079 -43.73 -20.52 0.04
N VAL A 1080 -44.72 -20.11 -0.73
CA VAL A 1080 -44.52 -19.26 -1.90
C VAL A 1080 -45.44 -18.06 -1.77
N LEU A 1081 -44.87 -16.87 -1.89
CA LEU A 1081 -45.62 -15.61 -1.97
C LEU A 1081 -45.59 -15.09 -3.40
N LEU A 1082 -46.72 -14.56 -3.88
CA LEU A 1082 -46.85 -13.77 -5.10
C LEU A 1082 -47.32 -12.38 -4.69
N ASP A 1083 -46.53 -11.35 -4.99
CA ASP A 1083 -46.79 -9.96 -4.59
C ASP A 1083 -46.99 -9.79 -3.07
N ASN A 1084 -46.13 -10.40 -2.26
CA ASN A 1084 -46.20 -10.50 -0.79
C ASN A 1084 -47.42 -11.28 -0.24
N GLU A 1085 -48.31 -11.81 -1.08
CA GLU A 1085 -49.47 -12.58 -0.66
C GLU A 1085 -49.24 -14.10 -0.78
N PRO A 1086 -49.69 -14.92 0.20
CA PRO A 1086 -49.56 -16.38 0.12
C PRO A 1086 -50.19 -16.97 -1.15
N TRP A 1087 -49.38 -17.63 -1.96
CA TRP A 1087 -49.81 -18.22 -3.22
C TRP A 1087 -49.88 -19.75 -3.15
N ALA A 1088 -51.10 -20.26 -3.02
CA ALA A 1088 -51.35 -21.69 -2.82
C ALA A 1088 -50.88 -22.56 -3.99
N ALA A 1089 -51.09 -22.12 -5.24
CA ALA A 1089 -50.68 -22.89 -6.42
C ALA A 1089 -49.16 -22.98 -6.54
N GLY A 1090 -48.43 -21.89 -6.28
CA GLY A 1090 -46.97 -21.88 -6.20
C GLY A 1090 -46.44 -22.77 -5.07
N THR A 1091 -47.06 -22.71 -3.89
CA THR A 1091 -46.69 -23.55 -2.74
C THR A 1091 -46.85 -25.04 -3.07
N LEU A 1092 -47.95 -25.42 -3.73
CA LEU A 1092 -48.16 -26.79 -4.20
C LEU A 1092 -47.12 -27.21 -5.24
N ALA A 1093 -46.80 -26.33 -6.20
CA ALA A 1093 -45.80 -26.60 -7.23
C ALA A 1093 -44.40 -26.81 -6.64
N LEU A 1094 -44.00 -25.96 -5.69
CA LEU A 1094 -42.70 -26.05 -5.02
C LEU A 1094 -42.62 -27.29 -4.11
N THR A 1095 -43.71 -27.64 -3.43
CA THR A 1095 -43.81 -28.84 -2.57
C THR A 1095 -43.74 -30.14 -3.37
N ALA A 1096 -44.24 -30.16 -4.61
CA ALA A 1096 -44.27 -31.35 -5.45
C ALA A 1096 -42.90 -31.79 -5.99
N LEU A 1097 -41.86 -30.95 -5.85
CA LEU A 1097 -40.50 -31.28 -6.27
C LEU A 1097 -39.84 -32.30 -5.33
N ALA A 1098 -38.91 -33.07 -5.87
CA ALA A 1098 -38.21 -34.12 -5.14
C ALA A 1098 -37.09 -33.56 -4.23
N TRP A 1099 -37.47 -32.86 -3.16
CA TRP A 1099 -36.53 -32.33 -2.17
C TRP A 1099 -35.79 -33.45 -1.40
N PRO A 1100 -34.51 -33.26 -1.04
CA PRO A 1100 -33.77 -34.23 -0.25
C PRO A 1100 -34.47 -34.51 1.07
N GLN A 1101 -34.52 -35.79 1.43
CA GLN A 1101 -35.23 -36.25 2.63
C GLN A 1101 -34.39 -36.10 3.90
N ASP A 1102 -33.06 -36.08 3.78
CA ASP A 1102 -32.11 -36.03 4.89
C ASP A 1102 -31.46 -34.63 5.04
N GLY A 1103 -31.27 -34.20 6.29
CA GLY A 1103 -30.56 -32.95 6.65
C GLY A 1103 -31.45 -31.85 7.23
N ASP A 1104 -30.82 -30.88 7.91
CA ASP A 1104 -31.43 -29.61 8.33
C ASP A 1104 -30.96 -28.51 7.39
N TYR A 1105 -31.89 -28.02 6.55
CA TYR A 1105 -31.58 -26.99 5.56
C TYR A 1105 -32.75 -26.11 5.19
N SER A 1106 -32.44 -24.95 4.64
CA SER A 1106 -33.42 -24.08 3.98
C SER A 1106 -32.91 -23.57 2.64
N ALA A 1107 -33.81 -23.50 1.66
CA ALA A 1107 -33.61 -22.90 0.36
C ALA A 1107 -34.53 -21.68 0.20
N HIS A 1108 -33.96 -20.55 -0.21
CA HIS A 1108 -34.66 -19.29 -0.43
C HIS A 1108 -34.41 -18.80 -1.84
N GLY A 1109 -35.46 -18.46 -2.58
CA GLY A 1109 -35.38 -17.92 -3.93
C GLY A 1109 -36.22 -16.64 -4.06
N PHE A 1110 -35.74 -15.71 -4.87
CA PHE A 1110 -36.42 -14.46 -5.18
C PHE A 1110 -36.44 -14.26 -6.70
N VAL A 1111 -37.63 -14.00 -7.25
CA VAL A 1111 -37.86 -13.87 -8.69
C VAL A 1111 -38.73 -12.66 -8.95
N VAL A 1112 -38.38 -11.86 -9.96
CA VAL A 1112 -39.18 -10.71 -10.41
C VAL A 1112 -39.57 -10.92 -11.87
N LEU A 1113 -40.84 -10.69 -12.19
CA LEU A 1113 -41.40 -10.75 -13.53
C LEU A 1113 -41.75 -9.34 -13.97
N ASP A 1114 -41.15 -8.89 -15.07
CA ASP A 1114 -41.51 -7.65 -15.72
C ASP A 1114 -42.12 -7.95 -17.09
N VAL A 1115 -43.15 -7.20 -17.47
CA VAL A 1115 -43.75 -7.38 -18.79
C VAL A 1115 -42.76 -6.88 -19.82
N ARG A 1116 -42.32 -7.76 -20.72
CA ARG A 1116 -41.51 -7.33 -21.86
C ARG A 1116 -42.41 -6.47 -22.75
N ASP A 1117 -42.17 -5.17 -22.73
CA ASP A 1117 -43.01 -4.09 -23.26
C ASP A 1117 -43.86 -4.45 -24.51
N TYR A 1118 -45.11 -4.02 -24.43
CA TYR A 1118 -46.31 -4.12 -25.29
C TYR A 1118 -46.16 -4.29 -26.82
#